data_AF-A0A060XP49-F1
#
_entry.id   AF-A0A060XP49-F1
#
_cell.length_a   1.000
_cell.length_b   1.000
_cell.length_c   1.000
_cell.angle_alpha   90.00
_cell.angle_beta   90.00
_cell.angle_gamma   90.00
#
_symmetry.space_group_name_H-M   'P 1'
#
loop_
_entity.id
_entity.type
_entity.pdbx_description
1 polymer ?
#
loop_
_entity_poly.entity_id
_entity_poly.type
_entity_poly.pdbx_seq_one_letter_code
_entity_poly.pdbx_strand_id
1 'polypeptide(L)'
;MASQGSASSPLSQRRPSQNAASFFSMTQLHKGSSLYSSKRSLLPDHLLDAREMMTQAQGQHRDLIQTIEGLPPAAGPLSPLDQDLLMLKATSMATMNCLNDCLHILQLQQVARQRSSLGGEGDRWRPGGEGDTSELKVVAATAVSGVTGPTIEWLEPKLPDILKNGGPLDSFSTEGGPLEGSLLELSATEPCSFSGEEIDGEDEVEDAFTEKEEELGAVEEERSVILHLLSQLKLGMDLTRVVLPTFILEKRSLLEMYADFMSHPDLFVAITDGQGPEERMVRFVEYYLTSFHEGRKGAIAKKPYNPIIGESFHCSWRVPRSGEPAKDAPSTPSPPQGSPTTEGEDGSYQLRFVAEQVSHHPPVSGFYAECPERRMCVNTHVWTKSKFMGMSIGVSMIGEGCLYLLEHDEEYTFTLPCAYARSILTVPWVELGGKVNVNCTKSGYSAVITFQTKPFYGGKLHKVTAEVKHNATSAVVCRVQGEWNGVLEFSYQNGDTCMVDVTKLPVTKKRVRPNDKQGPTESRRLWQHVTESLRQKDIEKATEYKRILEERQRTEERHRTETETPWRTRYFESEGEGWMYHKPLWKTPTLKTYNRGRWALVREATKNPMVTLTELQTFSGNGRTFQKDFHLCNTLSVRPLW
;
A
#
# COMPACT_ATOMS: atom_id res chain seq x y z
N MET A 1 -1.60 -44.70 44.98
CA MET A 1 -2.96 -45.27 45.09
C MET A 1 -3.74 -44.72 43.89
N ALA A 2 -3.86 -45.38 42.73
CA ALA A 2 -4.58 -46.64 42.46
C ALA A 2 -5.98 -46.63 43.09
N SER A 3 -7.12 -46.83 42.42
CA SER A 3 -7.39 -47.61 41.20
C SER A 3 -8.86 -47.44 40.74
N GLN A 4 -9.11 -47.55 39.42
CA GLN A 4 -10.17 -48.31 38.69
C GLN A 4 -11.67 -48.03 39.01
N GLY A 5 -12.64 -47.98 38.09
CA GLY A 5 -12.83 -48.63 36.78
C GLY A 5 -14.13 -49.48 36.83
N SER A 6 -15.19 -49.16 36.10
CA SER A 6 -15.81 -49.96 34.99
C SER A 6 -17.32 -49.61 34.94
N ALA A 7 -17.90 -49.12 33.84
CA ALA A 7 -18.40 -49.80 32.62
C ALA A 7 -19.76 -50.53 32.76
N SER A 8 -20.77 -50.05 32.02
CA SER A 8 -21.67 -50.88 31.18
C SER A 8 -22.68 -50.02 30.39
N SER A 9 -22.67 -50.19 29.06
CA SER A 9 -23.77 -49.88 28.13
C SER A 9 -24.59 -51.17 27.88
N PRO A 10 -25.75 -51.10 27.18
CA PRO A 10 -25.72 -51.54 25.76
C PRO A 10 -26.71 -50.89 24.77
N LEU A 11 -26.26 -50.76 23.50
CA LEU A 11 -26.89 -51.11 22.18
C LEU A 11 -28.26 -50.47 21.76
N SER A 12 -28.59 -50.13 20.50
CA SER A 12 -28.05 -50.34 19.12
C SER A 12 -28.90 -49.50 18.13
N GLN A 13 -28.39 -48.85 17.07
CA GLN A 13 -28.41 -49.23 15.61
C GLN A 13 -28.41 -47.88 14.83
N ARG A 14 -27.76 -47.61 13.68
CA ARG A 14 -27.27 -48.36 12.52
C ARG A 14 -26.16 -47.54 11.80
N ARG A 15 -25.14 -48.22 11.27
CA ARG A 15 -24.22 -47.77 10.19
C ARG A 15 -24.44 -48.64 8.95
N PRO A 16 -23.98 -48.20 7.76
CA PRO A 16 -23.23 -49.08 6.86
C PRO A 16 -21.92 -48.39 6.41
N SER A 17 -20.73 -48.88 6.79
CA SER A 17 -19.90 -49.92 6.16
C SER A 17 -19.32 -49.54 4.79
N GLN A 18 -18.02 -49.23 4.79
CA GLN A 18 -17.14 -49.12 3.62
C GLN A 18 -16.60 -50.50 3.17
N ASN A 19 -16.23 -50.55 1.89
CA ASN A 19 -15.44 -51.54 1.14
C ASN A 19 -16.17 -52.77 0.60
N ALA A 20 -16.28 -52.83 -0.74
CA ALA A 20 -15.65 -53.87 -1.57
C ALA A 20 -15.68 -53.49 -3.06
N ALA A 21 -14.53 -53.73 -3.70
CA ALA A 21 -14.25 -54.12 -5.08
C ALA A 21 -15.36 -54.20 -6.15
N SER A 22 -14.89 -53.96 -7.39
CA SER A 22 -15.39 -54.46 -8.67
C SER A 22 -16.24 -53.49 -9.50
N PHE A 23 -15.66 -53.01 -10.62
CA PHE A 23 -16.30 -53.06 -11.94
C PHE A 23 -15.20 -52.99 -13.03
N PHE A 24 -14.50 -54.11 -13.22
CA PHE A 24 -13.99 -54.48 -14.53
C PHE A 24 -14.98 -55.51 -15.10
N SER A 25 -15.62 -55.21 -16.23
CA SER A 25 -16.15 -56.26 -17.09
C SER A 25 -15.93 -55.88 -18.56
N MET A 26 -15.25 -56.79 -19.23
CA MET A 26 -14.78 -56.79 -20.60
C MET A 26 -15.87 -57.37 -21.49
N THR A 27 -16.27 -56.67 -22.55
CA THR A 27 -16.95 -57.31 -23.70
C THR A 27 -15.93 -57.52 -24.81
N GLN A 28 -15.55 -58.78 -25.00
CA GLN A 28 -14.87 -59.24 -26.20
C GLN A 28 -15.86 -59.29 -27.38
N LEU A 29 -15.39 -58.85 -28.55
CA LEU A 29 -15.93 -59.28 -29.83
C LEU A 29 -14.78 -59.56 -30.82
N HIS A 30 -15.01 -60.59 -31.62
CA HIS A 30 -14.06 -61.48 -32.28
C HIS A 30 -13.10 -60.86 -33.33
N LYS A 31 -11.97 -61.57 -33.51
CA LYS A 31 -10.99 -61.46 -34.61
C LYS A 31 -11.64 -61.69 -35.98
N GLY A 32 -11.33 -60.80 -36.92
CA GLY A 32 -11.44 -60.97 -38.38
C GLY A 32 -10.34 -60.14 -39.05
N SER A 33 -9.65 -60.74 -40.02
CA SER A 33 -8.31 -60.40 -40.53
C SER A 33 -8.21 -59.22 -41.51
N SER A 34 -7.05 -58.55 -41.45
CA SER A 34 -6.29 -57.83 -42.51
C SER A 34 -6.97 -56.68 -43.26
N LEU A 35 -6.46 -55.45 -43.07
CA LEU A 35 -5.86 -54.61 -44.13
C LEU A 35 -5.24 -53.35 -43.48
N TYR A 36 -4.08 -52.94 -43.99
CA TYR A 36 -3.24 -51.83 -43.56
C TYR A 36 -4.00 -50.51 -43.27
N SER A 37 -3.86 -49.95 -42.07
CA SER A 37 -3.79 -48.49 -41.86
C SER A 37 -3.28 -48.17 -40.45
N SER A 38 -2.06 -47.65 -40.38
CA SER A 38 -1.47 -47.11 -39.15
C SER A 38 -2.20 -45.82 -38.77
N LYS A 39 -3.13 -45.87 -37.81
CA LYS A 39 -3.68 -44.66 -37.18
C LYS A 39 -2.72 -44.20 -36.09
N ARG A 40 -1.78 -43.35 -36.49
CA ARG A 40 -0.92 -42.55 -35.61
C ARG A 40 -1.81 -41.68 -34.70
N SER A 41 -1.50 -41.67 -33.41
CA SER A 41 -2.10 -40.78 -32.40
C SER A 41 -2.18 -39.33 -32.91
N LEU A 42 -3.37 -38.72 -32.88
CA LEU A 42 -3.61 -37.31 -33.23
C LEU A 42 -3.36 -36.37 -32.02
N LEU A 43 -2.38 -36.67 -31.18
CA LEU A 43 -1.97 -35.82 -30.07
C LEU A 43 -0.61 -35.18 -30.39
N PRO A 44 -0.45 -33.84 -30.26
CA PRO A 44 0.83 -33.16 -30.41
C PRO A 44 1.87 -33.73 -29.45
N ASP A 45 3.11 -33.86 -29.92
CA ASP A 45 4.21 -34.51 -29.18
C ASP A 45 4.41 -33.91 -27.77
N HIS A 46 4.33 -32.59 -27.62
CA HIS A 46 4.46 -31.91 -26.32
C HIS A 46 3.36 -32.25 -25.29
N LEU A 47 2.16 -32.64 -25.72
CA LEU A 47 1.09 -33.08 -24.81
C LEU A 47 1.22 -34.57 -24.46
N LEU A 48 1.89 -35.36 -25.31
CA LEU A 48 2.31 -36.72 -24.96
C LEU A 48 3.40 -36.67 -23.88
N ASP A 49 4.39 -35.80 -24.04
CA ASP A 49 5.45 -35.59 -23.06
C ASP A 49 4.90 -35.08 -21.72
N ALA A 50 3.97 -34.12 -21.75
CA ALA A 50 3.28 -33.65 -20.55
C ALA A 50 2.49 -34.76 -19.85
N ARG A 51 1.85 -35.63 -20.62
CA ARG A 51 1.11 -36.79 -20.08
C ARG A 51 2.05 -37.85 -19.48
N GLU A 52 3.21 -38.06 -20.08
CA GLU A 52 4.23 -38.97 -19.55
C GLU A 52 4.82 -38.45 -18.24
N MET A 53 5.20 -37.16 -18.19
CA MET A 53 5.64 -36.50 -16.95
C MET A 53 4.56 -36.54 -15.86
N MET A 54 3.29 -36.34 -16.22
CA MET A 54 2.18 -36.49 -15.29
C MET A 54 2.02 -37.90 -14.74
N THR A 55 2.22 -38.91 -15.59
CA THR A 55 2.18 -40.32 -15.18
C THR A 55 3.34 -40.63 -14.22
N GLN A 56 4.53 -40.10 -14.49
CA GLN A 56 5.69 -40.22 -13.60
C GLN A 56 5.45 -39.53 -12.25
N ALA A 57 4.91 -38.31 -12.25
CA ALA A 57 4.57 -37.57 -11.04
C ALA A 57 3.48 -38.28 -10.21
N GLN A 58 2.47 -38.87 -10.86
CA GLN A 58 1.46 -39.72 -10.21
C GLN A 58 2.09 -40.96 -9.55
N GLY A 59 3.10 -41.56 -10.19
CA GLY A 59 3.89 -42.66 -9.63
C GLY A 59 4.63 -42.23 -8.37
N GLN A 60 5.40 -41.13 -8.45
CA GLN A 60 6.15 -40.58 -7.32
C GLN A 60 5.25 -40.18 -6.15
N HIS A 61 4.09 -39.57 -6.44
CA HIS A 61 3.10 -39.24 -5.43
C HIS A 61 2.58 -40.51 -4.73
N ARG A 62 2.26 -41.56 -5.48
CA ARG A 62 1.79 -42.84 -4.93
C ARG A 62 2.83 -43.49 -4.02
N ASP A 63 4.09 -43.50 -4.46
CA ASP A 63 5.20 -44.05 -3.69
C ASP A 63 5.42 -43.26 -2.39
N LEU A 64 5.29 -41.93 -2.44
CA LEU A 64 5.34 -41.05 -1.27
C LEU A 64 4.23 -41.39 -0.27
N ILE A 65 2.98 -41.53 -0.73
CA ILE A 65 1.86 -41.87 0.15
C ILE A 65 2.05 -43.26 0.78
N GLN A 66 2.45 -44.25 -0.01
CA GLN A 66 2.71 -45.60 0.48
C GLN A 66 3.86 -45.65 1.50
N THR A 67 4.88 -44.81 1.31
CA THR A 67 5.99 -44.67 2.26
C THR A 67 5.52 -44.08 3.59
N ILE A 68 4.69 -43.03 3.54
CA ILE A 68 4.15 -42.38 4.75
C ILE A 68 3.17 -43.32 5.49
N GLU A 69 2.30 -44.02 4.78
CA GLU A 69 1.33 -44.95 5.36
C GLU A 69 1.97 -46.25 5.87
N GLY A 70 3.14 -46.62 5.32
CA GLY A 70 3.93 -47.77 5.75
C GLY A 70 4.77 -47.52 7.00
N LEU A 71 4.79 -46.30 7.54
CA LEU A 71 5.52 -46.00 8.77
C LEU A 71 4.89 -46.69 9.99
N PRO A 72 5.71 -47.15 10.96
CA PRO A 72 5.21 -47.85 12.13
C PRO A 72 4.30 -46.94 12.99
N PRO A 73 3.13 -47.40 13.47
CA PRO A 73 2.14 -46.55 14.13
C PRO A 73 2.57 -45.90 15.46
N ALA A 74 3.59 -46.43 16.15
CA ALA A 74 3.90 -46.00 17.52
C ALA A 74 5.33 -46.28 18.04
N ALA A 75 6.34 -46.54 17.18
CA ALA A 75 7.67 -46.93 17.67
C ALA A 75 8.86 -46.38 16.86
N GLY A 76 8.78 -45.14 16.38
CA GLY A 76 9.88 -44.46 15.71
C GLY A 76 9.78 -42.93 15.80
N PRO A 77 10.83 -42.18 15.39
CA PRO A 77 10.86 -40.71 15.43
C PRO A 77 9.89 -40.03 14.46
N LEU A 78 9.29 -40.79 13.53
CA LEU A 78 8.28 -40.34 12.59
C LEU A 78 7.09 -41.32 12.59
N SER A 79 5.88 -40.79 12.58
CA SER A 79 4.61 -41.52 12.56
C SER A 79 3.78 -41.11 11.34
N PRO A 80 2.91 -41.98 10.78
CA PRO A 80 1.96 -41.58 9.74
C PRO A 80 1.02 -40.42 10.15
N LEU A 81 0.90 -40.16 11.45
CA LEU A 81 0.09 -39.08 12.02
C LEU A 81 0.90 -37.81 12.34
N ASP A 82 2.18 -37.78 11.97
CA ASP A 82 3.02 -36.60 12.14
C ASP A 82 2.48 -35.41 11.33
N GLN A 83 2.42 -34.24 11.96
CA GLN A 83 1.78 -33.05 11.40
C GLN A 83 2.45 -32.59 10.09
N ASP A 84 3.77 -32.70 10.00
CA ASP A 84 4.51 -32.28 8.81
C ASP A 84 4.34 -33.30 7.68
N LEU A 85 4.27 -34.59 7.99
CA LEU A 85 3.98 -35.65 7.01
C LEU A 85 2.53 -35.59 6.50
N LEU A 86 1.57 -35.25 7.36
CA LEU A 86 0.18 -35.02 6.98
C LEU A 86 0.05 -33.78 6.08
N MET A 87 0.78 -32.71 6.39
CA MET A 87 0.84 -31.52 5.55
C MET A 87 1.51 -31.81 4.19
N LEU A 88 2.58 -32.60 4.17
CA LEU A 88 3.23 -33.06 2.93
C LEU A 88 2.30 -33.93 2.07
N LYS A 89 1.52 -34.83 2.70
CA LYS A 89 0.48 -35.63 2.03
C LYS A 89 -0.62 -34.76 1.44
N ALA A 90 -1.13 -33.79 2.20
CA ALA A 90 -2.20 -32.89 1.74
C ALA A 90 -1.73 -31.98 0.59
N THR A 91 -0.53 -31.40 0.71
CA THR A 91 0.04 -30.50 -0.30
C THR A 91 0.43 -31.23 -1.58
N SER A 92 1.00 -32.44 -1.48
CA SER A 92 1.30 -33.26 -2.66
C SER A 92 0.01 -33.69 -3.40
N MET A 93 -1.05 -34.06 -2.69
CA MET A 93 -2.35 -34.38 -3.29
C MET A 93 -2.99 -33.17 -3.99
N ALA A 94 -2.95 -31.99 -3.35
CA ALA A 94 -3.43 -30.75 -3.96
C ALA A 94 -2.64 -30.37 -5.23
N THR A 95 -1.32 -30.59 -5.21
CA THR A 95 -0.44 -30.38 -6.37
C THR A 95 -0.83 -31.29 -7.53
N MET A 96 -1.09 -32.58 -7.27
CA MET A 96 -1.51 -33.53 -8.31
C MET A 96 -2.86 -33.18 -8.94
N ASN A 97 -3.82 -32.71 -8.13
CA ASN A 97 -5.12 -32.26 -8.64
C ASN A 97 -4.96 -31.04 -9.54
N CYS A 98 -4.18 -30.04 -9.11
CA CYS A 98 -3.90 -28.84 -9.90
C CYS A 98 -3.24 -29.17 -11.25
N LEU A 99 -2.27 -30.07 -11.26
CA LEU A 99 -1.61 -30.48 -12.50
C LEU A 99 -2.55 -31.26 -13.45
N ASN A 100 -3.43 -32.10 -12.91
CA ASN A 100 -4.47 -32.79 -13.70
C ASN A 100 -5.46 -31.79 -14.31
N ASP A 101 -5.90 -30.78 -13.55
CA ASP A 101 -6.81 -29.74 -14.04
C ASP A 101 -6.16 -28.91 -15.16
N CYS A 102 -4.89 -28.54 -15.00
CA CYS A 102 -4.12 -27.85 -16.03
C CYS A 102 -4.02 -28.68 -17.32
N LEU A 103 -3.71 -29.98 -17.23
CA LEU A 103 -3.64 -30.85 -18.40
C LEU A 103 -5.01 -31.00 -19.08
N HIS A 104 -6.08 -31.09 -18.30
CA HIS A 104 -7.44 -31.16 -18.81
C HIS A 104 -7.85 -29.89 -19.56
N ILE A 105 -7.51 -28.71 -19.03
CA ILE A 105 -7.76 -27.42 -19.70
C ILE A 105 -7.00 -27.35 -21.03
N LEU A 106 -5.74 -27.79 -21.07
CA LEU A 106 -4.95 -27.82 -22.30
C LEU A 106 -5.56 -28.76 -23.37
N GLN A 107 -6.07 -29.91 -22.96
CA GLN A 107 -6.77 -30.84 -23.85
C GLN A 107 -8.06 -30.21 -24.41
N LEU A 108 -8.86 -29.53 -23.57
CA LEU A 108 -10.08 -28.84 -24.01
C LEU A 108 -9.78 -27.73 -25.01
N GLN A 109 -8.73 -26.94 -24.77
CA GLN A 109 -8.29 -25.89 -25.71
C GLN A 109 -7.86 -26.48 -27.05
N GLN A 110 -7.21 -27.65 -27.05
CA GLN A 110 -6.80 -28.32 -28.27
C GLN A 110 -8.01 -28.87 -29.06
N VAL A 111 -8.98 -29.50 -28.39
CA VAL A 111 -10.21 -29.99 -29.03
C VAL A 111 -11.02 -28.83 -29.62
N ALA A 112 -11.08 -27.69 -28.92
CA ALA A 112 -11.71 -26.48 -29.44
C ALA A 112 -11.01 -25.96 -30.71
N ARG A 113 -9.66 -25.94 -30.73
CA ARG A 113 -8.86 -25.54 -31.90
C ARG A 113 -9.03 -26.49 -33.10
N GLN A 114 -9.18 -27.79 -32.87
CA GLN A 114 -9.43 -28.76 -33.96
C GLN A 114 -10.84 -28.61 -34.52
N ARG A 115 -11.85 -28.36 -33.68
CA ARG A 115 -13.23 -28.07 -34.12
C ARG A 115 -13.34 -26.78 -34.92
N SER A 116 -12.56 -25.74 -34.61
CA SER A 116 -12.51 -24.52 -35.43
C SER A 116 -11.84 -24.70 -36.79
N SER A 117 -10.99 -25.72 -36.97
CA SER A 117 -10.30 -25.98 -38.25
C SER A 117 -11.16 -26.77 -39.25
N LEU A 118 -12.24 -27.41 -38.80
CA LEU A 118 -13.12 -28.25 -39.63
C LEU A 118 -14.46 -27.60 -39.98
N GLY A 119 -14.70 -26.35 -39.55
CA GLY A 119 -15.96 -25.63 -39.75
C GLY A 119 -15.84 -24.51 -40.78
N GLY A 120 -15.70 -24.87 -42.06
CA GLY A 120 -15.82 -23.95 -43.20
C GLY A 120 -16.93 -24.41 -44.15
N GLU A 121 -17.90 -23.52 -44.36
CA GLU A 121 -18.98 -23.51 -45.37
C GLU A 121 -20.30 -24.29 -45.11
N GLY A 122 -21.37 -23.49 -44.93
CA GLY A 122 -22.75 -23.75 -45.40
C GLY A 122 -23.64 -24.65 -44.54
N ASP A 123 -24.61 -24.10 -43.80
CA ASP A 123 -26.00 -24.01 -44.31
C ASP A 123 -26.95 -23.29 -43.34
N ARG A 124 -28.00 -22.70 -43.94
CA ARG A 124 -29.02 -21.84 -43.33
C ARG A 124 -30.22 -22.66 -42.85
N TRP A 125 -30.51 -22.72 -41.55
CA TRP A 125 -31.85 -23.09 -41.04
C TRP A 125 -32.23 -22.36 -39.74
N ARG A 126 -33.48 -21.87 -39.69
CA ARG A 126 -34.15 -21.18 -38.56
C ARG A 126 -34.94 -22.19 -37.68
N PRO A 127 -35.45 -21.77 -36.49
CA PRO A 127 -35.41 -22.56 -35.26
C PRO A 127 -36.70 -23.35 -34.96
N GLY A 128 -36.58 -24.36 -34.10
CA GLY A 128 -37.71 -24.96 -33.37
C GLY A 128 -37.25 -26.01 -32.36
N GLY A 129 -37.78 -25.94 -31.13
CA GLY A 129 -37.75 -27.03 -30.15
C GLY A 129 -37.14 -26.66 -28.80
N GLU A 130 -38.02 -26.44 -27.81
CA GLU A 130 -37.71 -26.32 -26.38
C GLU A 130 -37.03 -27.59 -25.84
N GLY A 131 -36.02 -27.42 -24.98
CA GLY A 131 -35.32 -28.50 -24.28
C GLY A 131 -34.26 -27.96 -23.31
N ASP A 132 -34.52 -28.18 -22.03
CA ASP A 132 -33.79 -27.72 -20.83
C ASP A 132 -32.26 -27.95 -20.87
N THR A 133 -31.46 -26.89 -20.70
CA THR A 133 -29.99 -26.98 -20.46
C THR A 133 -29.51 -25.80 -19.60
N SER A 134 -29.57 -25.97 -18.28
CA SER A 134 -29.12 -24.99 -17.29
C SER A 134 -27.66 -25.18 -16.80
N GLU A 135 -26.86 -26.09 -17.36
CA GLU A 135 -25.49 -26.36 -16.88
C GLU A 135 -24.31 -26.04 -17.83
N LEU A 136 -24.52 -25.51 -19.04
CA LEU A 136 -23.43 -25.37 -20.04
C LEU A 136 -23.07 -23.93 -20.48
N LYS A 137 -23.63 -22.88 -19.85
CA LYS A 137 -23.41 -21.48 -20.29
C LYS A 137 -22.27 -20.71 -19.62
N VAL A 138 -21.53 -21.28 -18.65
CA VAL A 138 -20.49 -20.50 -17.92
C VAL A 138 -19.11 -20.53 -18.60
N VAL A 139 -18.87 -21.39 -19.61
CA VAL A 139 -17.51 -21.59 -20.15
C VAL A 139 -17.31 -21.03 -21.58
N ALA A 140 -18.37 -20.59 -22.27
CA ALA A 140 -18.28 -20.25 -23.70
C ALA A 140 -18.08 -18.74 -24.02
N ALA A 141 -18.03 -17.84 -23.03
CA ALA A 141 -17.98 -16.39 -23.29
C ALA A 141 -16.57 -15.79 -23.45
N THR A 142 -15.49 -16.57 -23.30
CA THR A 142 -14.11 -16.05 -23.34
C THR A 142 -13.29 -16.46 -24.57
N ALA A 143 -13.92 -17.05 -25.59
CA ALA A 143 -13.18 -17.62 -26.71
C ALA A 143 -13.64 -17.13 -28.09
N VAL A 144 -13.66 -15.80 -28.34
CA VAL A 144 -13.45 -15.26 -29.69
C VAL A 144 -12.85 -13.84 -29.61
N SER A 145 -11.52 -13.73 -29.65
CA SER A 145 -10.83 -12.71 -30.45
C SER A 145 -9.41 -13.23 -30.71
N GLY A 146 -9.08 -13.43 -31.99
CA GLY A 146 -7.91 -14.17 -32.42
C GLY A 146 -6.63 -13.34 -32.43
N VAL A 147 -5.52 -13.97 -32.06
CA VAL A 147 -4.17 -13.61 -32.51
C VAL A 147 -3.39 -14.90 -32.75
N THR A 148 -2.89 -15.07 -33.97
CA THR A 148 -1.96 -16.12 -34.40
C THR A 148 -0.59 -15.88 -33.78
N GLY A 149 -0.09 -16.79 -32.95
CA GLY A 149 1.30 -16.75 -32.42
C GLY A 149 2.20 -17.77 -33.13
N PRO A 150 3.51 -17.47 -33.34
CA PRO A 150 4.44 -18.42 -33.90
C PRO A 150 4.86 -19.48 -32.87
N THR A 151 5.21 -20.66 -33.38
CA THR A 151 5.67 -21.86 -32.67
C THR A 151 6.90 -21.59 -31.79
N ILE A 152 6.84 -21.99 -30.52
CA ILE A 152 8.01 -22.06 -29.63
C ILE A 152 8.80 -23.32 -29.97
N GLU A 153 9.97 -23.18 -30.59
CA GLU A 153 11.00 -24.22 -30.63
C GLU A 153 11.75 -24.26 -29.30
N TRP A 154 11.79 -25.43 -28.67
CA TRP A 154 12.63 -25.72 -27.52
C TRP A 154 14.07 -25.96 -28.00
N LEU A 155 14.96 -24.98 -27.81
CA LEU A 155 16.41 -25.17 -28.00
C LEU A 155 17.04 -25.69 -26.71
N GLU A 156 17.56 -26.92 -26.76
CA GLU A 156 18.49 -27.47 -25.78
C GLU A 156 19.75 -26.59 -25.64
N PRO A 157 20.41 -26.58 -24.48
CA PRO A 157 21.50 -25.65 -24.20
C PRO A 157 22.77 -26.03 -24.98
N LYS A 158 23.10 -25.24 -26.01
CA LYS A 158 24.46 -25.18 -26.57
C LYS A 158 25.26 -24.12 -25.84
N LEU A 159 26.25 -24.57 -25.07
CA LEU A 159 27.30 -23.74 -24.49
C LEU A 159 28.12 -23.08 -25.61
N PRO A 160 28.34 -21.75 -25.62
CA PRO A 160 29.29 -21.14 -26.56
C PRO A 160 30.73 -21.37 -26.10
N ASP A 161 31.53 -22.01 -26.96
CA ASP A 161 33.00 -22.04 -26.88
C ASP A 161 33.59 -20.65 -27.17
N ILE A 162 33.50 -19.71 -26.21
CA ILE A 162 34.32 -18.48 -26.22
C ILE A 162 34.77 -18.16 -24.78
N LEU A 163 35.46 -19.11 -24.15
CA LEU A 163 36.36 -18.88 -23.01
C LEU A 163 37.55 -19.85 -23.12
N LYS A 164 38.30 -19.75 -24.21
CA LYS A 164 39.66 -20.27 -24.32
C LYS A 164 40.51 -19.28 -25.10
N ASN A 165 41.15 -18.37 -24.37
CA ASN A 165 42.59 -18.06 -24.47
C ASN A 165 42.85 -16.69 -23.85
N GLY A 166 43.83 -16.66 -22.94
CA GLY A 166 44.28 -15.46 -22.26
C GLY A 166 45.38 -14.70 -22.99
N GLY A 167 45.32 -13.36 -22.86
CA GLY A 167 46.43 -12.37 -22.92
C GLY A 167 46.87 -11.87 -24.31
N PRO A 168 47.59 -10.72 -24.38
CA PRO A 168 47.39 -9.42 -23.72
C PRO A 168 47.35 -8.23 -24.74
N LEU A 169 47.19 -7.00 -24.21
CA LEU A 169 47.16 -5.65 -24.84
C LEU A 169 47.78 -5.50 -26.24
N ASP A 170 47.10 -4.75 -27.12
CA ASP A 170 47.72 -3.63 -27.83
C ASP A 170 46.73 -2.56 -28.35
N SER A 171 47.31 -1.41 -28.67
CA SER A 171 46.82 -0.04 -28.89
C SER A 171 46.29 0.29 -30.31
N PHE A 172 45.84 1.55 -30.50
CA PHE A 172 45.49 2.30 -31.75
C PHE A 172 44.03 2.19 -32.27
N SER A 173 43.30 3.21 -32.76
CA SER A 173 43.52 4.64 -33.04
C SER A 173 42.18 5.41 -33.07
N THR A 174 42.28 6.72 -32.84
CA THR A 174 41.33 7.83 -33.06
C THR A 174 40.85 7.98 -34.51
N GLU A 175 39.58 8.38 -34.72
CA GLU A 175 38.97 9.33 -35.68
C GLU A 175 37.43 9.10 -35.63
N GLY A 176 36.47 10.02 -35.49
CA GLY A 176 36.41 11.47 -35.64
C GLY A 176 35.13 11.83 -36.44
N GLY A 177 34.08 12.36 -35.80
CA GLY A 177 32.88 12.90 -36.49
C GLY A 177 31.67 13.13 -35.55
N PRO A 178 31.28 14.39 -35.24
CA PRO A 178 30.36 14.71 -34.14
C PRO A 178 28.89 14.73 -34.55
N LEU A 179 28.03 14.11 -33.74
CA LEU A 179 26.57 14.33 -33.76
C LEU A 179 26.23 15.43 -32.74
N GLU A 180 25.75 16.55 -33.27
CA GLU A 180 25.25 17.72 -32.57
C GLU A 180 23.93 17.35 -31.87
N GLY A 181 24.00 17.10 -30.56
CA GLY A 181 22.86 16.75 -29.72
C GLY A 181 23.00 17.45 -28.37
N SER A 182 22.26 18.56 -28.24
CA SER A 182 22.03 19.38 -27.05
C SER A 182 22.46 18.74 -25.72
N LEU A 183 23.69 19.06 -25.30
CA LEU A 183 24.19 18.80 -23.96
C LEU A 183 23.24 19.47 -22.96
N LEU A 184 22.63 18.69 -22.08
CA LEU A 184 21.87 19.21 -20.94
C LEU A 184 22.84 20.00 -20.04
N GLU A 185 22.86 21.32 -20.18
CA GLU A 185 23.43 22.22 -19.18
C GLU A 185 22.57 22.16 -17.91
N LEU A 186 22.88 21.19 -17.05
CA LEU A 186 22.68 21.29 -15.62
C LEU A 186 24.05 21.46 -14.95
N SER A 187 24.83 22.44 -15.43
CA SER A 187 26.06 22.85 -14.77
C SER A 187 25.83 24.14 -13.97
N ALA A 188 25.61 23.98 -12.68
CA ALA A 188 26.14 24.89 -11.67
C ALA A 188 26.24 24.12 -10.35
N THR A 189 27.47 23.79 -9.94
CA THR A 189 27.81 23.60 -8.53
C THR A 189 27.66 24.96 -7.85
N GLU A 190 26.42 25.35 -7.55
CA GLU A 190 26.17 26.47 -6.65
C GLU A 190 26.64 26.05 -5.24
N PRO A 191 27.42 26.87 -4.54
CA PRO A 191 27.75 26.59 -3.15
C PRO A 191 26.45 26.64 -2.34
N CYS A 192 26.01 25.50 -1.79
CA CYS A 192 24.81 25.39 -0.96
C CYS A 192 24.84 26.42 0.19
N SER A 193 24.20 27.57 -0.01
CA SER A 193 23.78 28.42 1.11
C SER A 193 22.62 27.71 1.79
N PHE A 194 22.92 27.04 2.91
CA PHE A 194 21.98 26.28 3.76
C PHE A 194 21.00 27.17 4.55
N SER A 195 20.44 28.21 3.92
CA SER A 195 19.23 28.83 4.44
C SER A 195 18.06 28.10 3.79
N GLY A 196 17.32 27.30 4.56
CA GLY A 196 16.08 26.69 4.09
C GLY A 196 15.16 27.79 3.57
N GLU A 197 15.04 27.88 2.24
CA GLU A 197 14.11 28.81 1.61
C GLU A 197 12.72 28.50 2.16
N GLU A 198 12.08 29.50 2.78
CA GLU A 198 10.68 29.38 3.15
C GLU A 198 9.89 29.33 1.85
N ILE A 199 9.32 28.16 1.59
CA ILE A 199 8.50 27.93 0.40
C ILE A 199 7.23 28.76 0.53
N ASP A 200 7.09 29.74 -0.35
CA ASP A 200 5.90 30.57 -0.41
C ASP A 200 4.70 29.74 -0.90
N GLY A 201 3.67 29.67 -0.05
CA GLY A 201 2.42 28.96 -0.32
C GLY A 201 1.47 29.73 -1.24
N GLU A 202 1.73 31.02 -1.52
CA GLU A 202 0.94 31.83 -2.46
C GLU A 202 0.95 31.25 -3.89
N ASP A 203 2.07 30.62 -4.26
CA ASP A 203 2.29 30.03 -5.57
C ASP A 203 1.66 28.64 -5.75
N GLU A 204 1.14 28.03 -4.67
CA GLU A 204 0.54 26.71 -4.73
C GLU A 204 -0.85 26.77 -5.37
N VAL A 205 -1.03 25.97 -6.42
CA VAL A 205 -2.29 25.81 -7.12
C VAL A 205 -2.93 24.46 -6.77
N GLU A 206 -4.25 24.38 -6.81
CA GLU A 206 -4.93 23.10 -6.65
C GLU A 206 -4.40 22.10 -7.68
N ASP A 207 -4.08 20.90 -7.20
CA ASP A 207 -3.46 19.89 -8.04
C ASP A 207 -4.43 19.43 -9.15
N ALA A 208 -4.12 19.88 -10.37
CA ALA A 208 -4.82 19.48 -11.58
C ALA A 208 -4.38 18.09 -12.07
N PHE A 209 -3.46 17.43 -11.36
CA PHE A 209 -2.95 16.10 -11.71
C PHE A 209 -4.01 15.01 -11.46
N THR A 210 -4.95 14.89 -12.39
CA THR A 210 -5.85 13.74 -12.49
C THR A 210 -5.34 12.80 -13.57
N GLU A 211 -4.58 11.78 -13.20
CA GLU A 211 -4.31 10.67 -14.10
C GLU A 211 -5.55 9.78 -14.20
N LYS A 212 -6.22 9.80 -15.36
CA LYS A 212 -7.10 8.71 -15.74
C LYS A 212 -6.21 7.54 -16.16
N GLU A 213 -6.00 6.59 -15.26
CA GLU A 213 -5.24 5.37 -15.57
C GLU A 213 -6.06 4.44 -16.47
N GLU A 214 -5.75 4.44 -17.77
CA GLU A 214 -6.16 3.38 -18.71
C GLU A 214 -4.92 2.56 -19.07
N GLU A 215 -4.65 1.44 -18.39
CA GLU A 215 -3.35 0.77 -18.58
C GLU A 215 -3.28 -0.72 -18.22
N LEU A 216 -4.27 -1.53 -18.62
CA LEU A 216 -4.09 -3.00 -18.67
C LEU A 216 -3.12 -3.42 -19.79
N GLY A 217 -3.04 -2.65 -20.89
CA GLY A 217 -2.28 -3.03 -22.10
C GLY A 217 -0.76 -3.17 -21.89
N ALA A 218 -0.14 -2.25 -21.14
CA ALA A 218 1.32 -2.23 -20.97
C ALA A 218 1.85 -3.45 -20.18
N VAL A 219 1.08 -3.98 -19.22
CA VAL A 219 1.50 -5.14 -18.41
C VAL A 219 1.42 -6.44 -19.23
N GLU A 220 0.45 -6.55 -20.14
CA GLU A 220 0.31 -7.71 -21.00
C GLU A 220 1.40 -7.76 -22.09
N GLU A 221 1.73 -6.60 -22.67
CA GLU A 221 2.79 -6.46 -23.68
C GLU A 221 4.18 -6.83 -23.12
N GLU A 222 4.47 -6.43 -21.88
CA GLU A 222 5.78 -6.61 -21.23
C GLU A 222 5.88 -7.85 -20.33
N ARG A 223 4.94 -8.80 -20.46
CA ARG A 223 4.87 -10.00 -19.61
C ARG A 223 6.14 -10.85 -19.63
N SER A 224 6.84 -10.91 -20.76
CA SER A 224 8.10 -11.65 -20.92
C SER A 224 9.22 -11.07 -20.05
N VAL A 225 9.31 -9.74 -19.94
CA VAL A 225 10.28 -9.03 -19.10
C VAL A 225 10.01 -9.30 -17.62
N ILE A 226 8.74 -9.27 -17.21
CA ILE A 226 8.33 -9.62 -15.84
C ILE A 226 8.73 -11.07 -15.52
N LEU A 227 8.38 -12.02 -16.40
CA LEU A 227 8.72 -13.43 -16.19
C LEU A 227 10.23 -13.67 -16.12
N HIS A 228 11.00 -13.01 -16.99
CA HIS A 228 12.46 -13.07 -16.95
C HIS A 228 13.01 -12.55 -15.61
N LEU A 229 12.57 -11.37 -15.17
CA LEU A 229 12.99 -10.80 -13.88
C LEU A 229 12.63 -11.73 -12.72
N LEU A 230 11.39 -12.22 -12.67
CA LEU A 230 10.90 -13.10 -11.60
C LEU A 230 11.64 -14.44 -11.57
N SER A 231 12.08 -14.97 -12.72
CA SER A 231 12.86 -16.20 -12.80
C SER A 231 14.23 -16.10 -12.10
N GLN A 232 14.75 -14.88 -11.92
CA GLN A 232 16.01 -14.63 -11.22
C GLN A 232 15.83 -14.52 -9.69
N LEU A 233 14.59 -14.39 -9.21
CA LEU A 233 14.30 -14.17 -7.80
C LEU A 233 14.15 -15.49 -7.04
N LYS A 234 14.74 -15.56 -5.84
CA LYS A 234 14.58 -16.69 -4.92
C LYS A 234 13.59 -16.33 -3.80
N LEU A 235 12.80 -17.29 -3.35
CA LEU A 235 11.86 -17.08 -2.25
C LEU A 235 12.58 -16.47 -1.05
N GLY A 236 12.07 -15.34 -0.58
CA GLY A 236 12.60 -14.59 0.53
C GLY A 236 13.74 -13.62 0.22
N MET A 237 14.13 -13.49 -1.04
CA MET A 237 15.15 -12.52 -1.47
C MET A 237 14.71 -11.08 -1.22
N ASP A 238 15.66 -10.26 -0.78
CA ASP A 238 15.50 -8.81 -0.63
C ASP A 238 15.47 -8.13 -2.00
N LEU A 239 14.47 -7.28 -2.23
CA LEU A 239 14.26 -6.61 -3.51
C LEU A 239 14.84 -5.19 -3.59
N THR A 240 15.45 -4.68 -2.52
CA THR A 240 16.05 -3.34 -2.51
C THR A 240 17.13 -3.15 -3.57
N ARG A 241 17.84 -4.22 -3.94
CA ARG A 241 18.91 -4.21 -4.96
C ARG A 241 18.45 -4.69 -6.34
N VAL A 242 17.17 -5.03 -6.48
CA VAL A 242 16.60 -5.49 -7.75
C VAL A 242 16.03 -4.29 -8.50
N VAL A 243 16.54 -4.05 -9.70
CA VAL A 243 16.00 -3.01 -10.58
C VAL A 243 14.70 -3.52 -11.18
N LEU A 244 13.61 -2.83 -10.86
CA LEU A 244 12.30 -3.14 -11.43
C LEU A 244 12.10 -2.38 -12.75
N PRO A 245 11.31 -2.92 -13.69
CA PRO A 245 11.09 -2.29 -14.98
C PRO A 245 10.38 -0.95 -14.87
N THR A 246 10.67 -0.02 -15.78
CA THR A 246 10.14 1.35 -15.71
C THR A 246 8.62 1.42 -15.95
N PHE A 247 8.05 0.50 -16.74
CA PHE A 247 6.62 0.50 -17.05
C PHE A 247 5.72 0.15 -15.85
N ILE A 248 6.25 -0.47 -14.79
CA ILE A 248 5.49 -0.72 -13.55
C ILE A 248 5.52 0.47 -12.58
N LEU A 249 6.16 1.57 -12.96
CA LEU A 249 6.28 2.74 -12.11
C LEU A 249 5.02 3.58 -12.15
N GLU A 250 4.67 4.06 -10.96
CA GLU A 250 3.65 5.09 -10.77
C GLU A 250 4.29 6.45 -11.06
N LYS A 251 3.53 7.37 -11.66
CA LYS A 251 4.04 8.65 -12.18
C LYS A 251 4.25 9.72 -11.09
N ARG A 252 4.77 9.31 -9.94
CA ARG A 252 5.07 10.15 -8.78
C ARG A 252 6.08 9.51 -7.84
N SER A 253 6.73 10.35 -7.04
CA SER A 253 7.65 9.91 -5.99
C SER A 253 6.93 9.32 -4.78
N LEU A 254 7.64 8.46 -4.03
CA LEU A 254 7.18 7.96 -2.74
C LEU A 254 6.89 9.10 -1.75
N LEU A 255 7.66 10.20 -1.80
CA LEU A 255 7.44 11.37 -0.93
C LEU A 255 6.07 12.01 -1.19
N GLU A 256 5.69 12.11 -2.46
CA GLU A 256 4.38 12.61 -2.88
C GLU A 256 3.26 11.62 -2.51
N MET A 257 3.50 10.32 -2.61
CA MET A 257 2.53 9.29 -2.21
C MET A 257 2.18 9.38 -0.72
N TYR A 258 3.14 9.74 0.16
CA TYR A 258 2.84 9.94 1.59
C TYR A 258 1.90 11.11 1.86
N ALA A 259 1.88 12.12 0.99
CA ALA A 259 0.93 13.23 1.10
C ALA A 259 -0.52 12.79 0.87
N ASP A 260 -0.76 11.67 0.16
CA ASP A 260 -2.13 11.18 -0.07
C ASP A 260 -2.81 10.66 1.21
N PHE A 261 -2.04 10.35 2.26
CA PHE A 261 -2.62 10.05 3.58
C PHE A 261 -3.34 11.27 4.19
N MET A 262 -3.16 12.46 3.63
CA MET A 262 -3.90 13.67 3.96
C MET A 262 -5.05 13.95 2.98
N SER A 263 -5.66 12.91 2.38
CA SER A 263 -6.82 13.06 1.49
C SER A 263 -8.07 13.61 2.18
N HIS A 264 -8.20 13.37 3.49
CA HIS A 264 -9.25 13.91 4.36
C HIS A 264 -8.64 14.82 5.43
N PRO A 265 -8.14 15.99 5.03
CA PRO A 265 -7.54 16.93 5.97
C PRO A 265 -8.58 17.51 6.94
N ASP A 266 -9.87 17.48 6.58
CA ASP A 266 -11.03 17.77 7.42
C ASP A 266 -11.14 16.80 8.61
N LEU A 267 -11.04 15.50 8.36
CA LEU A 267 -11.03 14.48 9.43
C LEU A 267 -9.77 14.61 10.30
N PHE A 268 -8.62 14.93 9.69
CA PHE A 268 -7.37 15.18 10.42
C PHE A 268 -7.53 16.35 11.40
N VAL A 269 -7.97 17.52 10.93
CA VAL A 269 -8.13 18.69 11.82
C VAL A 269 -9.23 18.50 12.85
N ALA A 270 -10.24 17.65 12.57
CA ALA A 270 -11.33 17.36 13.49
C ALA A 270 -10.90 16.49 14.69
N ILE A 271 -9.73 15.84 14.66
CA ILE A 271 -9.24 15.02 15.78
C ILE A 271 -9.22 15.83 17.08
N THR A 272 -8.79 17.10 17.02
CA THR A 272 -8.68 17.97 18.20
C THR A 272 -10.04 18.41 18.76
N ASP A 273 -11.15 18.24 18.03
CA ASP A 273 -12.50 18.63 18.48
C ASP A 273 -13.13 17.67 19.48
N GLY A 274 -12.50 16.52 19.76
CA GLY A 274 -13.02 15.59 20.75
C GLY A 274 -13.04 16.17 22.15
N GLN A 275 -14.22 16.11 22.77
CA GLN A 275 -14.50 16.66 24.09
C GLN A 275 -13.70 15.91 25.17
N GLY A 276 -13.49 14.61 24.98
CA GLY A 276 -12.70 13.75 25.85
C GLY A 276 -11.56 13.02 25.11
N PRO A 277 -10.56 12.52 25.84
CA PRO A 277 -9.45 11.76 25.24
C PRO A 277 -9.91 10.50 24.50
N GLU A 278 -10.99 9.87 24.97
CA GLU A 278 -11.66 8.76 24.30
C GLU A 278 -12.09 9.13 22.88
N GLU A 279 -12.84 10.22 22.77
CA GLU A 279 -13.42 10.69 21.52
C GLU A 279 -12.33 11.13 20.53
N ARG A 280 -11.25 11.76 21.02
CA ARG A 280 -10.09 12.12 20.21
C ARG A 280 -9.35 10.89 19.68
N MET A 281 -9.19 9.85 20.50
CA MET A 281 -8.61 8.58 20.04
C MET A 281 -9.46 7.92 18.95
N VAL A 282 -10.79 7.90 19.12
CA VAL A 282 -11.71 7.37 18.09
C VAL A 282 -11.61 8.16 16.80
N ARG A 283 -11.63 9.50 16.85
CA ARG A 283 -11.44 10.36 15.67
C ARG A 283 -10.10 10.14 14.99
N PHE A 284 -9.03 9.92 15.76
CA PHE A 284 -7.75 9.58 15.16
C PHE A 284 -7.81 8.23 14.42
N VAL A 285 -8.44 7.21 14.99
CA VAL A 285 -8.65 5.92 14.31
C VAL A 285 -9.50 6.07 13.05
N GLU A 286 -10.53 6.92 13.08
CA GLU A 286 -11.37 7.23 11.90
C GLU A 286 -10.56 7.90 10.78
N TYR A 287 -9.83 8.97 11.08
CA TYR A 287 -8.92 9.61 10.13
C TYR A 287 -7.88 8.62 9.58
N TYR A 288 -7.27 7.82 10.46
CA TYR A 288 -6.25 6.85 10.08
C TYR A 288 -6.81 5.81 9.09
N LEU A 289 -7.98 5.22 9.37
CA LEU A 289 -8.59 4.20 8.50
C LEU A 289 -9.07 4.74 7.15
N THR A 290 -9.49 6.02 7.10
CA THR A 290 -9.95 6.66 5.87
C THR A 290 -8.80 7.11 4.97
N SER A 291 -7.59 7.30 5.50
CA SER A 291 -6.42 7.82 4.77
C SER A 291 -5.84 6.92 3.67
N PHE A 292 -6.16 5.61 3.64
CA PHE A 292 -5.46 4.66 2.78
C PHE A 292 -6.03 4.49 1.37
N HIS A 293 -7.31 4.81 1.16
CA HIS A 293 -7.98 4.51 -0.11
C HIS A 293 -7.49 5.38 -1.27
N GLU A 294 -7.15 6.63 -0.98
CA GLU A 294 -6.71 7.61 -1.98
C GLU A 294 -5.27 7.40 -2.46
N GLY A 295 -4.42 6.82 -1.62
CA GLY A 295 -3.07 6.40 -2.03
C GLY A 295 -3.05 5.30 -3.09
N ARG A 296 -4.21 4.75 -3.48
CA ARG A 296 -4.35 3.53 -4.30
C ARG A 296 -5.49 3.61 -5.35
N LYS A 297 -5.56 4.71 -6.12
CA LYS A 297 -6.62 4.95 -7.13
C LYS A 297 -6.67 4.00 -8.34
N GLY A 298 -5.71 3.08 -8.47
CA GLY A 298 -5.63 2.10 -9.56
C GLY A 298 -5.94 0.67 -9.10
N ALA A 299 -6.57 -0.11 -9.98
CA ALA A 299 -6.73 -1.56 -9.78
C ALA A 299 -5.40 -2.33 -9.87
N ILE A 300 -4.41 -1.74 -10.57
CA ILE A 300 -3.10 -2.32 -10.83
C ILE A 300 -2.10 -1.76 -9.82
N ALA A 301 -1.35 -2.65 -9.16
CA ALA A 301 -0.27 -2.25 -8.28
C ALA A 301 0.91 -1.71 -9.10
N LYS A 302 1.16 -0.41 -8.96
CA LYS A 302 2.37 0.26 -9.44
C LYS A 302 3.28 0.61 -8.28
N LYS A 303 4.54 0.87 -8.60
CA LYS A 303 5.56 1.28 -7.62
C LYS A 303 5.90 2.76 -7.82
N PRO A 304 5.80 3.62 -6.80
CA PRO A 304 6.26 5.01 -6.91
C PRO A 304 7.77 5.09 -7.14
N TYR A 305 8.26 6.23 -7.62
CA TYR A 305 9.70 6.46 -7.75
C TYR A 305 10.37 6.34 -6.37
N ASN A 306 11.51 5.65 -6.33
CA ASN A 306 12.32 5.57 -5.13
C ASN A 306 13.03 6.92 -4.95
N PRO A 307 12.76 7.68 -3.89
CA PRO A 307 13.31 9.02 -3.78
C PRO A 307 14.84 8.99 -3.66
N ILE A 308 15.49 9.97 -4.28
CA ILE A 308 16.94 10.15 -4.13
C ILE A 308 17.24 10.95 -2.86
N ILE A 309 18.44 10.81 -2.30
CA ILE A 309 18.87 11.58 -1.12
C ILE A 309 18.71 13.09 -1.35
N GLY A 310 18.09 13.80 -0.42
CA GLY A 310 17.85 15.24 -0.54
C GLY A 310 16.65 15.64 -1.40
N GLU A 311 15.96 14.69 -2.02
CA GLU A 311 14.68 14.95 -2.66
C GLU A 311 13.67 15.45 -1.62
N SER A 312 12.87 16.46 -1.98
CA SER A 312 11.82 17.01 -1.13
C SER A 312 10.47 17.12 -1.83
N PHE A 313 9.39 17.04 -1.08
CA PHE A 313 8.04 17.30 -1.58
C PHE A 313 7.29 18.23 -0.63
N HIS A 314 6.59 19.21 -1.20
CA HIS A 314 5.85 20.22 -0.46
C HIS A 314 4.46 20.39 -1.04
N CYS A 315 3.46 20.45 -0.17
CA CYS A 315 2.10 20.79 -0.57
C CYS A 315 1.31 21.35 0.62
N SER A 316 0.13 21.92 0.34
CA SER A 316 -0.82 22.32 1.36
C SER A 316 -2.26 21.95 1.01
N TRP A 317 -3.15 22.09 1.99
CA TRP A 317 -4.60 22.02 1.82
C TRP A 317 -5.23 23.23 2.47
N ARG A 318 -6.31 23.72 1.87
CA ARG A 318 -7.24 24.66 2.51
C ARG A 318 -8.44 23.88 2.99
N VAL A 319 -8.63 23.80 4.30
CA VAL A 319 -9.70 23.02 4.93
C VAL A 319 -10.79 23.98 5.39
N PRO A 320 -12.03 23.89 4.88
CA PRO A 320 -13.11 24.78 5.34
C PRO A 320 -13.31 24.69 6.87
N ARG A 321 -13.50 25.83 7.53
CA ARG A 321 -13.88 25.83 8.95
C ARG A 321 -15.33 25.37 9.04
N SER A 322 -15.62 24.40 9.90
CA SER A 322 -16.97 23.87 10.10
C SER A 322 -17.91 24.99 10.56
N GLY A 323 -18.80 25.45 9.67
CA GLY A 323 -19.77 26.52 9.97
C GLY A 323 -20.21 27.39 8.79
N GLU A 324 -19.51 27.39 7.66
CA GLU A 324 -19.95 28.15 6.47
C GLU A 324 -20.25 27.22 5.28
N PRO A 325 -21.44 27.30 4.67
CA PRO A 325 -21.71 26.58 3.44
C PRO A 325 -20.81 27.12 2.33
N ALA A 326 -20.22 26.21 1.55
CA ALA A 326 -19.50 26.55 0.33
C ALA A 326 -20.38 27.47 -0.55
N LYS A 327 -19.96 28.71 -0.78
CA LYS A 327 -20.66 29.66 -1.65
C LYS A 327 -20.41 29.29 -3.11
N ASP A 328 -21.02 28.20 -3.57
CA ASP A 328 -21.15 27.90 -4.98
C ASP A 328 -22.58 28.21 -5.45
N ALA A 329 -22.82 29.48 -5.75
CA ALA A 329 -23.88 29.90 -6.66
C ALA A 329 -23.45 31.18 -7.40
N PRO A 330 -23.50 31.24 -8.74
CA PRO A 330 -23.12 32.43 -9.49
C PRO A 330 -24.26 33.46 -9.41
N SER A 331 -24.04 34.56 -8.69
CA SER A 331 -24.90 35.73 -8.77
C SER A 331 -24.12 36.98 -9.19
N THR A 332 -24.63 37.54 -10.28
CA THR A 332 -24.40 38.81 -11.00
C THR A 332 -23.55 39.91 -10.34
N PRO A 333 -22.68 40.60 -11.09
CA PRO A 333 -21.77 41.61 -10.54
C PRO A 333 -22.49 42.92 -10.18
N SER A 334 -22.18 43.48 -9.01
CA SER A 334 -22.45 44.88 -8.65
C SER A 334 -21.13 45.61 -8.32
N PRO A 335 -21.05 46.93 -8.55
CA PRO A 335 -19.78 47.65 -8.72
C PRO A 335 -19.07 47.99 -7.39
N PRO A 336 -17.76 48.34 -7.43
CA PRO A 336 -16.91 48.38 -6.26
C PRO A 336 -17.01 49.73 -5.54
N GLN A 337 -17.17 49.69 -4.22
CA GLN A 337 -16.78 50.80 -3.34
C GLN A 337 -15.78 50.28 -2.32
N GLY A 338 -14.60 50.87 -2.35
CA GLY A 338 -13.43 50.40 -1.64
C GLY A 338 -13.37 50.83 -0.18
N SER A 339 -12.66 50.00 0.58
CA SER A 339 -11.79 50.40 1.68
C SER A 339 -10.73 49.31 1.84
N PRO A 340 -9.44 49.64 2.01
CA PRO A 340 -8.41 48.63 2.25
C PRO A 340 -8.43 48.28 3.74
N THR A 341 -9.17 47.24 4.11
CA THR A 341 -9.04 46.58 5.41
C THR A 341 -8.15 45.36 5.25
N THR A 342 -6.96 45.47 5.84
CA THR A 342 -5.91 44.47 5.90
C THR A 342 -6.21 43.49 7.04
N GLU A 343 -7.16 42.58 6.88
CA GLU A 343 -7.33 41.40 7.75
C GLU A 343 -7.79 40.22 6.88
N GLY A 344 -6.94 39.19 6.77
CA GLY A 344 -7.17 38.01 5.95
C GLY A 344 -8.23 37.09 6.56
N GLU A 345 -9.48 37.30 6.20
CA GLU A 345 -10.59 36.36 6.42
C GLU A 345 -10.60 35.31 5.30
N ASP A 346 -9.64 34.38 5.30
CA ASP A 346 -9.85 33.10 4.59
C ASP A 346 -10.57 32.17 5.58
N GLY A 347 -11.83 31.81 5.28
CA GLY A 347 -12.71 30.97 6.11
C GLY A 347 -12.24 29.50 6.21
N SER A 348 -10.95 29.25 6.02
CA SER A 348 -10.32 27.94 5.99
C SER A 348 -9.15 27.85 6.99
N TYR A 349 -8.78 26.62 7.34
CA TYR A 349 -7.53 26.28 7.99
C TYR A 349 -6.49 25.93 6.94
N GLN A 350 -5.25 26.37 7.11
CA GLN A 350 -4.15 25.97 6.25
C GLN A 350 -3.42 24.76 6.86
N LEU A 351 -3.42 23.64 6.15
CA LEU A 351 -2.64 22.45 6.50
C LEU A 351 -1.41 22.38 5.57
N ARG A 352 -0.20 22.34 6.12
CA ARG A 352 1.04 22.25 5.34
C ARG A 352 1.67 20.87 5.48
N PHE A 353 2.31 20.38 4.42
CA PHE A 353 3.05 19.12 4.40
C PHE A 353 4.43 19.30 3.77
N VAL A 354 5.42 18.69 4.41
CA VAL A 354 6.81 18.66 3.97
C VAL A 354 7.33 17.24 4.08
N ALA A 355 7.93 16.72 3.03
CA ALA A 355 8.64 15.45 3.05
C ALA A 355 10.05 15.61 2.49
N GLU A 356 10.99 14.81 3.00
CA GLU A 356 12.38 14.76 2.56
C GLU A 356 12.88 13.31 2.58
N GLN A 357 13.67 12.93 1.58
CA GLN A 357 14.47 11.72 1.65
C GLN A 357 15.73 11.98 2.49
N VAL A 358 15.66 11.58 3.76
CA VAL A 358 16.68 11.89 4.77
C VAL A 358 17.86 10.92 4.80
N SER A 359 17.66 9.70 4.25
CA SER A 359 18.72 8.70 4.08
C SER A 359 18.45 7.82 2.86
N HIS A 360 19.50 7.32 2.21
CA HIS A 360 19.38 6.39 1.07
C HIS A 360 19.76 4.94 1.41
N HIS A 361 20.68 4.75 2.35
CA HIS A 361 21.16 3.44 2.79
C HIS A 361 21.18 3.34 4.32
N PRO A 362 20.07 2.94 4.98
CA PRO A 362 18.78 2.51 4.41
C PRO A 362 17.93 3.67 3.86
N PRO A 363 16.95 3.41 2.96
CA PRO A 363 16.15 4.46 2.33
C PRO A 363 15.06 4.96 3.28
N VAL A 364 15.37 6.00 4.06
CA VAL A 364 14.44 6.62 5.03
C VAL A 364 13.87 7.90 4.46
N SER A 365 12.54 8.00 4.49
CA SER A 365 11.78 9.22 4.19
C SER A 365 11.24 9.82 5.48
N GLY A 366 11.49 11.10 5.71
CA GLY A 366 10.86 11.88 6.78
C GLY A 366 9.71 12.70 6.19
N PHE A 367 8.58 12.79 6.90
CA PHE A 367 7.50 13.70 6.54
C PHE A 367 6.84 14.33 7.77
N TYR A 368 6.40 15.57 7.59
CA TYR A 368 5.84 16.43 8.61
C TYR A 368 4.62 17.14 8.05
N ALA A 369 3.54 17.20 8.83
CA ALA A 369 2.40 18.05 8.50
C ALA A 369 1.92 18.84 9.71
N GLU A 370 1.48 20.07 9.51
CA GLU A 370 1.03 20.95 10.59
C GLU A 370 -0.16 21.81 10.20
N CYS A 371 -1.03 22.06 11.19
CA CYS A 371 -2.05 23.08 11.15
C CYS A 371 -1.85 24.01 12.37
N PRO A 372 -1.13 25.13 12.22
CA PRO A 372 -0.85 26.06 13.30
C PRO A 372 -2.10 26.61 13.99
N GLU A 373 -3.15 26.90 13.22
CA GLU A 373 -4.43 27.44 13.69
C GLU A 373 -5.15 26.46 14.64
N ARG A 374 -4.96 25.16 14.41
CA ARG A 374 -5.51 24.07 15.25
C ARG A 374 -4.50 23.53 16.25
N ARG A 375 -3.31 24.15 16.31
CA ARG A 375 -2.21 23.80 17.22
C ARG A 375 -1.91 22.30 17.21
N MET A 376 -1.86 21.71 16.03
CA MET A 376 -1.60 20.29 15.86
C MET A 376 -0.65 20.01 14.71
N CYS A 377 0.09 18.91 14.82
CA CYS A 377 1.02 18.50 13.79
C CYS A 377 1.38 17.02 13.93
N VAL A 378 1.84 16.42 12.84
CA VAL A 378 2.32 15.04 12.78
C VAL A 378 3.74 15.02 12.25
N ASN A 379 4.61 14.23 12.89
CA ASN A 379 5.98 13.96 12.45
C ASN A 379 6.14 12.46 12.25
N THR A 380 6.61 12.02 11.09
CA THR A 380 6.80 10.60 10.78
C THR A 380 8.11 10.38 10.07
N HIS A 381 8.75 9.25 10.34
CA HIS A 381 9.84 8.73 9.53
C HIS A 381 9.55 7.28 9.18
N VAL A 382 9.85 6.88 7.95
CA VAL A 382 9.56 5.53 7.47
C VAL A 382 10.60 5.09 6.45
N TRP A 383 10.96 3.82 6.50
CA TRP A 383 11.66 3.13 5.43
C TRP A 383 10.95 1.82 5.10
N THR A 384 11.27 1.28 3.93
CA THR A 384 10.62 0.06 3.45
C THR A 384 11.60 -1.10 3.34
N LYS A 385 11.14 -2.29 3.69
CA LYS A 385 11.86 -3.54 3.43
C LYS A 385 11.03 -4.45 2.56
N SER A 386 11.54 -4.76 1.37
CA SER A 386 10.82 -5.55 0.37
C SER A 386 11.36 -6.97 0.27
N LYS A 387 10.46 -7.95 0.23
CA LYS A 387 10.78 -9.39 0.19
C LYS A 387 9.96 -10.09 -0.89
N PHE A 388 10.64 -10.88 -1.73
CA PHE A 388 9.97 -11.76 -2.69
C PHE A 388 9.31 -12.95 -1.98
N MET A 389 8.04 -13.21 -2.26
CA MET A 389 7.22 -14.25 -1.64
C MET A 389 6.64 -15.24 -2.67
N GLY A 390 7.32 -15.42 -3.82
CA GLY A 390 6.88 -16.31 -4.89
C GLY A 390 5.86 -15.64 -5.81
N MET A 391 4.57 -15.77 -5.51
CA MET A 391 3.50 -15.12 -6.30
C MET A 391 3.16 -13.71 -5.79
N SER A 392 3.95 -13.18 -4.86
CA SER A 392 3.71 -11.88 -4.24
C SER A 392 5.03 -11.21 -3.85
N ILE A 393 4.98 -9.90 -3.64
CA ILE A 393 6.04 -9.12 -3.02
C ILE A 393 5.48 -8.54 -1.73
N GLY A 394 6.12 -8.83 -0.59
CA GLY A 394 5.80 -8.22 0.69
C GLY A 394 6.66 -6.98 0.92
N VAL A 395 6.04 -5.90 1.40
CA VAL A 395 6.69 -4.64 1.74
C VAL A 395 6.34 -4.30 3.17
N SER A 396 7.33 -4.39 4.06
CA SER A 396 7.20 -3.94 5.44
C SER A 396 7.51 -2.45 5.53
N MET A 397 6.56 -1.69 6.06
CA MET A 397 6.74 -0.28 6.40
C MET A 397 7.29 -0.22 7.82
N ILE A 398 8.53 0.24 7.99
CA ILE A 398 9.23 0.29 9.27
C ILE A 398 9.46 1.75 9.61
N GLY A 399 9.05 2.15 10.81
CA GLY A 399 9.10 3.53 11.26
C GLY A 399 7.95 3.84 12.21
N GLU A 400 7.94 5.07 12.70
CA GLU A 400 6.94 5.56 13.65
C GLU A 400 6.50 6.97 13.25
N GLY A 401 5.21 7.24 13.44
CA GLY A 401 4.62 8.56 13.38
C GLY A 401 4.18 9.03 14.76
N CYS A 402 4.30 10.32 15.01
CA CYS A 402 3.87 10.98 16.23
C CYS A 402 2.93 12.14 15.88
N LEU A 403 1.67 12.03 16.28
CA LEU A 403 0.69 13.12 16.22
C LEU A 403 0.70 13.88 17.55
N TYR A 404 0.87 15.19 17.48
CA TYR A 404 0.85 16.11 18.61
C TYR A 404 -0.41 16.98 18.57
N LEU A 405 -1.22 16.91 19.63
CA LEU A 405 -2.35 17.80 19.86
C LEU A 405 -1.96 18.80 20.96
N LEU A 406 -1.39 19.95 20.58
CA LEU A 406 -0.73 20.86 21.52
C LEU A 406 -1.71 21.66 22.40
N GLU A 407 -2.99 21.69 22.05
CA GLU A 407 -4.03 22.25 22.91
C GLU A 407 -4.37 21.32 24.09
N HIS A 408 -4.34 20.01 23.85
CA HIS A 408 -4.62 18.98 24.84
C HIS A 408 -3.35 18.49 25.56
N ASP A 409 -2.18 18.91 25.06
CA ASP A 409 -0.86 18.43 25.50
C ASP A 409 -0.81 16.89 25.39
N GLU A 410 -1.33 16.34 24.29
CA GLU A 410 -1.38 14.90 24.00
C GLU A 410 -0.47 14.54 22.83
N GLU A 411 0.15 13.37 22.94
CA GLU A 411 1.01 12.77 21.92
C GLU A 411 0.52 11.36 21.63
N TYR A 412 0.33 11.06 20.34
CA TYR A 412 -0.11 9.77 19.85
C TYR A 412 0.98 9.17 18.97
N THR A 413 1.56 8.04 19.39
CA THR A 413 2.49 7.28 18.57
C THR A 413 1.73 6.25 17.74
N PHE A 414 2.11 6.06 16.48
CA PHE A 414 1.49 5.12 15.57
C PHE A 414 2.45 4.53 14.55
N THR A 415 2.13 3.35 14.03
CA THR A 415 2.88 2.68 12.96
C THR A 415 2.09 2.60 11.67
N LEU A 416 2.70 2.13 10.57
CA LEU A 416 2.06 1.94 9.26
C LEU A 416 1.84 0.44 8.97
N PRO A 417 0.80 0.05 8.19
CA PRO A 417 0.59 -1.33 7.82
C PRO A 417 1.63 -1.81 6.80
N CYS A 418 1.82 -3.13 6.71
CA CYS A 418 2.55 -3.71 5.58
C CYS A 418 1.69 -3.67 4.32
N ALA A 419 2.35 -3.63 3.16
CA ALA A 419 1.71 -3.74 1.86
C ALA A 419 2.20 -4.99 1.12
N TYR A 420 1.33 -5.60 0.33
CA TYR A 420 1.64 -6.76 -0.48
C TYR A 420 1.21 -6.50 -1.91
N ALA A 421 2.13 -6.60 -2.86
CA ALA A 421 1.79 -6.71 -4.26
C ALA A 421 1.49 -8.18 -4.55
N ARG A 422 0.21 -8.50 -4.77
CA ARG A 422 -0.28 -9.83 -5.07
C ARG A 422 -0.29 -10.07 -6.58
N SER A 423 -0.36 -11.32 -7.01
CA SER A 423 -0.56 -11.68 -8.43
C SER A 423 0.47 -11.09 -9.40
N ILE A 424 1.74 -10.99 -8.99
CA ILE A 424 2.83 -10.38 -9.79
C ILE A 424 3.15 -11.12 -11.11
N LEU A 425 2.64 -12.34 -11.31
CA LEU A 425 2.75 -13.11 -12.56
C LEU A 425 1.59 -12.85 -13.54
N THR A 426 0.56 -12.14 -13.10
CA THR A 426 -0.62 -11.77 -13.88
C THR A 426 -0.85 -10.26 -13.75
N VAL A 427 -2.01 -9.83 -13.26
CA VAL A 427 -2.32 -8.42 -13.01
C VAL A 427 -2.05 -8.15 -11.53
N PRO A 428 -1.00 -7.39 -11.19
CA PRO A 428 -0.64 -7.18 -9.80
C PRO A 428 -1.66 -6.25 -9.13
N TRP A 429 -1.98 -6.50 -7.86
CA TRP A 429 -2.88 -5.64 -7.06
C TRP A 429 -2.36 -5.50 -5.63
N VAL A 430 -2.72 -4.40 -4.96
CA VAL A 430 -2.22 -4.08 -3.62
C VAL A 430 -3.15 -4.60 -2.53
N GLU A 431 -2.57 -5.25 -1.55
CA GLU A 431 -3.24 -5.66 -0.32
C GLU A 431 -2.52 -5.06 0.89
N LEU A 432 -3.26 -4.47 1.83
CA LEU A 432 -2.70 -4.06 3.13
C LEU A 432 -2.81 -5.22 4.12
N GLY A 433 -1.81 -5.35 4.99
CA GLY A 433 -1.80 -6.40 6.00
C GLY A 433 -0.98 -6.05 7.23
N GLY A 434 -1.21 -6.82 8.29
CA GLY A 434 -0.49 -6.72 9.54
C GLY A 434 -1.19 -5.87 10.59
N LYS A 435 -0.54 -5.75 11.74
CA LYS A 435 -1.05 -5.07 12.93
C LYS A 435 -0.40 -3.70 13.08
N VAL A 436 -1.23 -2.69 13.27
CA VAL A 436 -0.85 -1.32 13.61
C VAL A 436 -1.28 -1.05 15.04
N ASN A 437 -0.46 -0.31 15.78
CA ASN A 437 -0.84 0.17 17.11
C ASN A 437 -0.84 1.70 17.09
N VAL A 438 -1.81 2.28 17.77
CA VAL A 438 -1.89 3.71 18.09
C VAL A 438 -1.92 3.83 19.61
N ASN A 439 -1.10 4.68 20.20
CA ASN A 439 -1.03 4.80 21.66
C ASN A 439 -0.85 6.25 22.10
N CYS A 440 -1.63 6.68 23.10
CA CYS A 440 -1.42 7.93 23.80
C CYS A 440 -1.19 7.65 25.28
N THR A 441 0.07 7.79 25.71
CA THR A 441 0.49 7.47 27.07
C THR A 441 -0.19 8.37 28.11
N LYS A 442 -0.38 9.66 27.79
CA LYS A 442 -0.98 10.63 28.70
C LYS A 442 -2.46 10.34 28.97
N SER A 443 -3.24 10.06 27.93
CA SER A 443 -4.66 9.77 28.09
C SER A 443 -4.93 8.35 28.56
N GLY A 444 -3.94 7.45 28.42
CA GLY A 444 -4.07 6.05 28.74
C GLY A 444 -4.89 5.27 27.72
N TYR A 445 -5.22 5.83 26.56
CA TYR A 445 -5.92 5.13 25.49
C TYR A 445 -4.95 4.53 24.47
N SER A 446 -5.32 3.38 23.91
CA SER A 446 -4.66 2.80 22.75
C SER A 446 -5.67 2.22 21.78
N ALA A 447 -5.26 2.09 20.52
CA ALA A 447 -5.99 1.36 19.50
C ALA A 447 -5.10 0.30 18.86
N VAL A 448 -5.69 -0.86 18.62
CA VAL A 448 -5.08 -1.94 17.85
C VAL A 448 -5.86 -2.09 16.56
N ILE A 449 -5.19 -1.87 15.43
CA ILE A 449 -5.78 -1.96 14.08
C ILE A 449 -5.14 -3.16 13.38
N THR A 450 -5.94 -4.02 12.77
CA THR A 450 -5.47 -5.21 12.04
C THR A 450 -6.00 -5.19 10.63
N PHE A 451 -5.10 -5.00 9.67
CA PHE A 451 -5.36 -5.19 8.26
C PHE A 451 -5.22 -6.67 7.93
N GLN A 452 -6.31 -7.27 7.46
CA GLN A 452 -6.40 -8.71 7.21
C GLN A 452 -6.10 -8.99 5.74
N THR A 453 -5.07 -9.79 5.51
CA THR A 453 -4.82 -10.35 4.17
C THR A 453 -5.83 -11.45 3.86
N LYS A 454 -6.16 -11.62 2.58
CA LYS A 454 -7.09 -12.62 2.07
C LYS A 454 -6.77 -14.03 2.64
N PRO A 455 -7.74 -14.68 3.31
CA PRO A 455 -7.60 -16.08 3.72
C PRO A 455 -7.46 -17.01 2.51
N PHE A 456 -6.83 -18.17 2.70
CA PHE A 456 -6.69 -19.18 1.65
C PHE A 456 -8.04 -19.73 1.15
N TYR A 457 -9.10 -19.70 1.98
CA TYR A 457 -10.43 -20.21 1.65
C TYR A 457 -11.49 -19.12 1.80
N GLY A 458 -12.01 -18.65 0.67
CA GLY A 458 -13.11 -17.66 0.64
C GLY A 458 -12.78 -16.34 1.36
N GLY A 459 -13.80 -15.49 1.49
CA GLY A 459 -13.70 -14.22 2.22
C GLY A 459 -13.61 -12.99 1.34
N LYS A 460 -13.91 -11.83 1.96
CA LYS A 460 -13.81 -10.51 1.33
C LYS A 460 -12.38 -10.00 1.40
N LEU A 461 -11.97 -9.25 0.39
CA LEU A 461 -10.68 -8.55 0.36
C LEU A 461 -10.71 -7.33 1.30
N HIS A 462 -9.53 -6.78 1.57
CA HIS A 462 -9.37 -5.47 2.22
C HIS A 462 -10.02 -5.34 3.61
N LYS A 463 -10.23 -6.47 4.28
CA LYS A 463 -10.82 -6.47 5.62
C LYS A 463 -9.93 -5.77 6.63
N VAL A 464 -10.54 -4.96 7.48
CA VAL A 464 -9.89 -4.31 8.61
C VAL A 464 -10.74 -4.43 9.86
N THR A 465 -10.07 -4.60 10.99
CA THR A 465 -10.69 -4.57 12.33
C THR A 465 -9.87 -3.68 13.24
N ALA A 466 -10.52 -2.86 14.06
CA ALA A 466 -9.86 -2.07 15.08
C ALA A 466 -10.55 -2.20 16.44
N GLU A 467 -9.78 -2.07 17.51
CA GLU A 467 -10.29 -2.01 18.88
C GLU A 467 -9.61 -0.85 19.60
N VAL A 468 -10.40 0.10 20.05
CA VAL A 468 -9.97 1.22 20.90
C VAL A 468 -10.27 0.86 22.34
N LYS A 469 -9.28 1.00 23.22
CA LYS A 469 -9.37 0.62 24.63
C LYS A 469 -8.70 1.64 25.54
N HIS A 470 -9.18 1.70 26.78
CA HIS A 470 -8.48 2.35 27.87
C HIS A 470 -7.53 1.34 28.54
N ASN A 471 -6.23 1.63 28.55
CA ASN A 471 -5.18 0.68 28.95
C ASN A 471 -5.31 0.23 30.41
N ALA A 472 -5.64 1.15 31.33
CA ALA A 472 -5.70 0.83 32.76
C ALA A 472 -6.88 -0.06 33.13
N THR A 473 -8.03 0.13 32.48
CA THR A 473 -9.27 -0.64 32.76
C THR A 473 -9.47 -1.81 31.80
N SER A 474 -8.72 -1.87 30.70
CA SER A 474 -8.98 -2.76 29.57
C SER A 474 -10.40 -2.64 29.00
N ALA A 475 -11.08 -1.53 29.26
CA ALA A 475 -12.42 -1.27 28.75
C ALA A 475 -12.34 -0.88 27.27
N VAL A 476 -13.11 -1.57 26.43
CA VAL A 476 -13.16 -1.34 24.99
C VAL A 476 -14.21 -0.30 24.69
N VAL A 477 -13.81 0.85 24.16
CA VAL A 477 -14.68 2.02 23.92
C VAL A 477 -15.28 2.04 22.53
N CYS A 478 -14.54 1.53 21.55
CA CYS A 478 -14.98 1.46 20.16
C CYS A 478 -14.41 0.21 19.49
N ARG A 479 -15.24 -0.47 18.70
CA ARG A 479 -14.82 -1.52 17.78
C ARG A 479 -15.11 -1.05 16.37
N VAL A 480 -14.16 -1.29 15.47
CA VAL A 480 -14.33 -1.01 14.04
C VAL A 480 -14.19 -2.30 13.26
N GLN A 481 -15.05 -2.53 12.28
CA GLN A 481 -14.93 -3.63 11.35
C GLN A 481 -15.38 -3.19 9.96
N GLY A 482 -14.78 -3.74 8.90
CA GLY A 482 -15.20 -3.40 7.54
C GLY A 482 -14.12 -3.61 6.51
N GLU A 483 -14.18 -2.81 5.46
CA GLU A 483 -13.27 -2.82 4.32
C GLU A 483 -12.60 -1.43 4.23
N TRP A 484 -11.26 -1.36 4.31
CA TRP A 484 -10.54 -0.07 4.38
C TRP A 484 -10.68 0.79 3.10
N ASN A 485 -11.10 0.17 2.00
CA ASN A 485 -11.43 0.84 0.73
C ASN A 485 -12.94 0.78 0.40
N GLY A 486 -13.79 0.50 1.40
CA GLY A 486 -15.23 0.35 1.23
C GLY A 486 -15.99 0.95 2.41
N VAL A 487 -16.70 0.10 3.16
CA VAL A 487 -17.51 0.55 4.29
C VAL A 487 -16.88 0.10 5.60
N LEU A 488 -16.78 1.03 6.54
CA LEU A 488 -16.33 0.83 7.91
C LEU A 488 -17.52 0.99 8.86
N GLU A 489 -17.71 0.03 9.75
CA GLU A 489 -18.71 0.05 10.82
C GLU A 489 -18.02 0.30 12.15
N PHE A 490 -18.36 1.40 12.81
CA PHE A 490 -17.95 1.73 14.16
C PHE A 490 -19.06 1.33 15.13
N SER A 491 -18.71 0.61 16.19
CA SER A 491 -19.63 0.22 17.27
C SER A 491 -19.11 0.76 18.61
N TYR A 492 -19.95 1.51 19.30
CA TYR A 492 -19.62 2.21 20.54
C TYR A 492 -20.17 1.49 21.78
N GLN A 493 -19.63 1.81 22.97
CA GLN A 493 -20.07 1.19 24.24
C GLN A 493 -21.55 1.42 24.56
N ASN A 494 -22.12 2.55 24.13
CA ASN A 494 -23.51 2.89 24.36
C ASN A 494 -24.49 2.08 23.48
N GLY A 495 -23.97 1.23 22.58
CA GLY A 495 -24.75 0.45 21.63
C GLY A 495 -24.98 1.13 20.28
N ASP A 496 -24.56 2.38 20.12
CA ASP A 496 -24.67 3.10 18.86
C ASP A 496 -23.71 2.52 17.82
N THR A 497 -24.12 2.59 16.56
CA THR A 497 -23.28 2.25 15.42
C THR A 497 -23.23 3.38 14.40
N CYS A 498 -22.08 3.55 13.75
CA CYS A 498 -21.87 4.53 12.70
C CYS A 498 -21.22 3.86 11.48
N MET A 499 -21.73 4.15 10.29
CA MET A 499 -21.24 3.60 9.03
C MET A 499 -20.52 4.70 8.25
N VAL A 500 -19.25 4.49 7.95
CA VAL A 500 -18.43 5.38 7.13
C VAL A 500 -18.16 4.68 5.81
N ASP A 501 -18.75 5.18 4.73
CA ASP A 501 -18.47 4.72 3.37
C ASP A 501 -17.34 5.57 2.79
N VAL A 502 -16.11 5.04 2.80
CA VAL A 502 -14.92 5.79 2.39
C VAL A 502 -14.98 6.21 0.93
N THR A 503 -15.69 5.46 0.09
CA THR A 503 -15.83 5.74 -1.34
C THR A 503 -16.71 6.96 -1.64
N LYS A 504 -17.48 7.42 -0.65
CA LYS A 504 -18.37 8.58 -0.74
C LYS A 504 -17.82 9.81 -0.04
N LEU A 505 -16.68 9.72 0.65
CA LEU A 505 -16.08 10.85 1.32
C LEU A 505 -15.52 11.83 0.29
N PRO A 506 -15.79 13.15 0.42
CA PRO A 506 -15.17 14.14 -0.43
C PRO A 506 -13.67 14.17 -0.16
N VAL A 507 -12.89 14.08 -1.24
CA VAL A 507 -11.43 14.18 -1.18
C VAL A 507 -11.04 15.63 -1.40
N THR A 508 -10.23 16.18 -0.48
CA THR A 508 -9.66 17.51 -0.67
C THR A 508 -8.35 17.38 -1.44
N LYS A 509 -8.27 17.98 -2.62
CA LYS A 509 -7.04 17.95 -3.42
C LYS A 509 -5.94 18.76 -2.74
N LYS A 510 -4.73 18.20 -2.75
CA LYS A 510 -3.52 18.92 -2.36
C LYS A 510 -3.28 20.10 -3.30
N ARG A 511 -2.59 21.11 -2.80
CA ARG A 511 -2.12 22.26 -3.58
C ARG A 511 -0.62 22.16 -3.68
N VAL A 512 -0.09 22.29 -4.89
CA VAL A 512 1.33 22.10 -5.19
C VAL A 512 1.78 23.23 -6.08
N ARG A 513 3.01 23.73 -5.89
CA ARG A 513 3.58 24.74 -6.79
C ARG A 513 3.77 24.17 -8.20
N PRO A 514 3.52 24.95 -9.25
CA PRO A 514 3.88 24.58 -10.63
C PRO A 514 5.36 24.19 -10.78
N ASN A 515 5.67 23.27 -11.70
CA ASN A 515 7.02 22.71 -11.88
C ASN A 515 8.10 23.79 -12.15
N ASP A 516 7.76 24.86 -12.85
CA ASP A 516 8.65 25.99 -13.15
C ASP A 516 9.03 26.82 -11.92
N LYS A 517 8.21 26.77 -10.86
CA LYS A 517 8.44 27.43 -9.57
C LYS A 517 9.04 26.53 -8.49
N GLN A 518 9.13 25.23 -8.75
CA GLN A 518 9.76 24.27 -7.85
C GLN A 518 11.29 24.34 -7.95
N GLY A 519 12.01 24.13 -6.87
CA GLY A 519 13.46 23.97 -6.84
C GLY A 519 13.93 22.66 -7.51
N PRO A 520 15.23 22.54 -7.84
CA PRO A 520 15.77 21.42 -8.61
C PRO A 520 15.66 20.05 -7.93
N THR A 521 15.53 20.03 -6.59
CA THR A 521 15.41 18.80 -5.78
C THR A 521 13.97 18.48 -5.39
N GLU A 522 12.99 19.27 -5.81
CA GLU A 522 11.58 18.97 -5.54
C GLU A 522 11.05 17.86 -6.45
N SER A 523 10.31 16.91 -5.88
CA SER A 523 9.98 15.63 -6.54
C SER A 523 9.40 15.79 -7.96
N ARG A 524 8.45 16.70 -8.19
CA ARG A 524 7.81 16.81 -9.52
C ARG A 524 8.75 17.40 -10.56
N ARG A 525 9.55 18.41 -10.20
CA ARG A 525 10.57 18.97 -11.09
C ARG A 525 11.71 17.98 -11.34
N LEU A 526 12.18 17.30 -10.29
CA LEU A 526 13.26 16.32 -10.36
C LEU A 526 12.91 15.16 -11.30
N TRP A 527 11.71 14.59 -11.16
CA TRP A 527 11.26 13.43 -11.92
C TRP A 527 10.52 13.78 -13.24
N GLN A 528 10.43 15.07 -13.59
CA GLN A 528 9.57 15.56 -14.68
C GLN A 528 9.77 14.83 -16.02
N HIS A 529 11.02 14.53 -16.39
CA HIS A 529 11.34 13.90 -17.67
C HIS A 529 10.95 12.42 -17.68
N VAL A 530 11.13 11.72 -16.56
CA VAL A 530 10.67 10.33 -16.39
C VAL A 530 9.14 10.28 -16.46
N THR A 531 8.47 11.19 -15.75
CA THR A 531 7.01 11.29 -15.74
C THR A 531 6.44 11.60 -17.11
N GLU A 532 7.01 12.57 -17.84
CA GLU A 532 6.54 12.94 -19.18
C GLU A 532 6.75 11.80 -20.20
N SER A 533 7.90 11.13 -20.18
CA SER A 533 8.13 9.96 -21.05
C SER A 533 7.15 8.81 -20.75
N LEU A 534 6.84 8.56 -19.47
CA LEU A 534 5.82 7.58 -19.09
C LEU A 534 4.41 7.98 -19.54
N ARG A 535 4.07 9.28 -19.53
CA ARG A 535 2.78 9.75 -20.07
C ARG A 535 2.67 9.55 -21.58
N GLN A 536 3.79 9.74 -22.28
CA GLN A 536 3.90 9.51 -23.73
C GLN A 536 4.04 8.01 -24.10
N LYS A 537 4.06 7.12 -23.10
CA LYS A 537 4.31 5.67 -23.26
C LYS A 537 5.65 5.34 -23.93
N ASP A 538 6.63 6.23 -23.79
CA ASP A 538 8.02 6.04 -24.25
C ASP A 538 8.86 5.45 -23.10
N ILE A 539 8.82 4.13 -22.98
CA ILE A 539 9.42 3.38 -21.87
C ILE A 539 10.95 3.45 -21.93
N GLU A 540 11.52 3.46 -23.13
CA GLU A 540 12.95 3.57 -23.36
C GLU A 540 13.49 4.91 -22.86
N LYS A 541 12.88 6.04 -23.25
CA LYS A 541 13.28 7.36 -22.74
C LYS A 541 13.07 7.48 -21.25
N ALA A 542 11.95 6.98 -20.72
CA ALA A 542 11.70 6.99 -19.28
C ALA A 542 12.80 6.24 -18.51
N THR A 543 13.22 5.08 -19.03
CA THR A 543 14.30 4.27 -18.45
C THR A 543 15.64 5.00 -18.51
N GLU A 544 15.94 5.68 -19.61
CA GLU A 544 17.18 6.45 -19.75
C GLU A 544 17.23 7.65 -18.80
N TYR A 545 16.17 8.46 -18.73
CA TYR A 545 16.12 9.58 -17.78
C TYR A 545 16.22 9.12 -16.33
N LYS A 546 15.57 8.00 -15.99
CA LYS A 546 15.70 7.38 -14.68
C LYS A 546 17.14 6.94 -14.40
N ARG A 547 17.81 6.30 -15.37
CA ARG A 547 19.21 5.87 -15.27
C ARG A 547 20.15 7.04 -15.02
N ILE A 548 19.96 8.15 -15.74
CA ILE A 548 20.76 9.38 -15.59
C ILE A 548 20.64 9.93 -14.16
N LEU A 549 19.43 10.04 -13.62
CA LEU A 549 19.19 10.51 -12.25
C LEU A 549 19.86 9.59 -11.20
N GLU A 550 19.69 8.28 -11.33
CA GLU A 550 20.27 7.31 -10.39
C GLU A 550 21.80 7.25 -10.46
N GLU A 551 22.40 7.34 -11.66
CA GLU A 551 23.86 7.33 -11.80
C GLU A 551 24.50 8.62 -11.27
N ARG A 552 23.83 9.76 -11.45
CA ARG A 552 24.23 11.02 -10.82
C ARG A 552 24.26 10.87 -9.31
N GLN A 553 23.20 10.32 -8.72
CA GLN A 553 23.13 10.08 -7.28
C GLN A 553 24.26 9.16 -6.78
N ARG A 554 24.53 8.04 -7.48
CA ARG A 554 25.63 7.11 -7.14
C ARG A 554 26.99 7.80 -7.19
N THR A 555 27.19 8.69 -8.15
CA THR A 555 28.44 9.44 -8.31
C THR A 555 28.61 10.48 -7.19
N GLU A 556 27.57 11.22 -6.85
CA GLU A 556 27.56 12.16 -5.73
C GLU A 556 27.75 11.45 -4.37
N GLU A 557 27.22 10.23 -4.21
CA GLU A 557 27.44 9.40 -3.01
C GLU A 557 28.88 8.88 -2.92
N ARG A 558 29.46 8.42 -4.03
CA ARG A 558 30.89 8.03 -4.07
C ARG A 558 31.78 9.19 -3.68
N HIS A 559 31.57 10.36 -4.28
CA HIS A 559 32.33 11.57 -3.93
C HIS A 559 32.19 11.91 -2.44
N ARG A 560 30.97 11.89 -1.88
CA ARG A 560 30.75 12.18 -0.45
C ARG A 560 31.45 11.17 0.46
N THR A 561 31.48 9.91 0.06
CA THR A 561 32.20 8.85 0.79
C THR A 561 33.71 9.05 0.72
N GLU A 562 34.25 9.34 -0.46
CA GLU A 562 35.69 9.58 -0.69
C GLU A 562 36.21 10.83 0.04
N THR A 563 35.36 11.84 0.20
CA THR A 563 35.69 13.12 0.87
C THR A 563 35.26 13.17 2.34
N GLU A 564 34.67 12.08 2.86
CA GLU A 564 34.12 11.97 4.23
C GLU A 564 33.13 13.10 4.58
N THR A 565 32.47 13.68 3.58
CA THR A 565 31.46 14.74 3.79
C THR A 565 30.08 14.13 4.00
N PRO A 566 29.49 14.22 5.20
CA PRO A 566 28.15 13.69 5.45
C PRO A 566 27.08 14.49 4.69
N TRP A 567 26.00 13.81 4.30
CA TRP A 567 24.81 14.51 3.82
C TRP A 567 24.20 15.34 4.94
N ARG A 568 23.80 16.58 4.63
CA ARG A 568 23.02 17.42 5.53
C ARG A 568 21.62 17.55 4.97
N THR A 569 20.66 17.03 5.73
CA THR A 569 19.23 17.18 5.46
C THR A 569 18.80 18.64 5.60
N ARG A 570 17.77 19.03 4.86
CA ARG A 570 17.27 20.42 4.81
C ARG A 570 16.22 20.71 5.87
N TYR A 571 15.34 19.74 6.12
CA TYR A 571 14.12 19.94 6.91
C TYR A 571 14.05 19.05 8.15
N PHE A 572 14.81 17.96 8.19
CA PHE A 572 14.79 17.01 9.30
C PHE A 572 16.15 16.91 9.97
N GLU A 573 16.16 16.62 11.26
CA GLU A 573 17.34 16.32 12.05
C GLU A 573 17.20 14.91 12.64
N SER A 574 18.31 14.19 12.75
CA SER A 574 18.33 12.88 13.41
C SER A 574 18.18 13.08 14.93
N GLU A 575 17.16 12.50 15.53
CA GLU A 575 16.91 12.56 16.98
C GLU A 575 16.74 11.12 17.50
N GLY A 576 17.75 10.62 18.23
CA GLY A 576 17.80 9.22 18.67
C GLY A 576 17.90 8.26 17.48
N GLU A 577 16.97 7.30 17.40
CA GLU A 577 16.87 6.35 16.28
C GLU A 577 15.95 6.84 15.14
N GLY A 578 15.32 8.03 15.30
CA GLY A 578 14.34 8.57 14.37
C GLY A 578 14.76 9.89 13.73
N TRP A 579 13.82 10.49 13.01
CA TRP A 579 13.98 11.80 12.35
C TRP A 579 12.86 12.75 12.78
N MET A 580 13.24 13.98 13.08
CA MET A 580 12.34 15.02 13.57
C MET A 580 12.45 16.25 12.67
N TYR A 581 11.31 16.84 12.33
CA TYR A 581 11.30 18.12 11.63
C TYR A 581 12.06 19.17 12.46
N HIS A 582 12.92 19.95 11.83
CA HIS A 582 13.87 20.85 12.51
C HIS A 582 13.18 22.09 13.13
N LYS A 583 12.03 22.49 12.59
CA LYS A 583 11.21 23.62 13.07
C LYS A 583 9.79 23.16 13.44
N PRO A 584 9.62 22.18 14.35
CA PRO A 584 8.30 21.66 14.64
C PRO A 584 7.48 22.68 15.42
N LEU A 585 6.17 22.68 15.19
CA LEU A 585 5.21 23.63 15.75
C LEU A 585 5.35 23.84 17.26
N TRP A 586 5.65 22.79 18.04
CA TRP A 586 5.81 22.87 19.50
C TRP A 586 7.13 23.51 19.97
N LYS A 587 8.14 23.62 19.10
CA LYS A 587 9.40 24.33 19.40
C LYS A 587 9.33 25.82 18.99
N THR A 588 8.31 26.26 18.26
CA THR A 588 8.18 27.65 17.78
C THR A 588 7.93 28.64 18.94
N PRO A 589 8.76 29.69 19.11
CA PRO A 589 8.74 30.58 20.28
C PRO A 589 7.41 31.31 20.53
N THR A 590 6.60 31.53 19.49
CA THR A 590 5.30 32.21 19.56
C THR A 590 4.30 31.51 20.48
N LEU A 591 4.45 30.20 20.74
CA LEU A 591 3.62 29.47 21.71
C LEU A 591 4.06 29.62 23.18
N LYS A 592 5.32 29.98 23.46
CA LYS A 592 5.81 30.15 24.84
C LYS A 592 5.24 31.40 25.52
N THR A 593 4.87 32.41 24.74
CA THR A 593 4.33 33.70 25.26
C THR A 593 2.89 33.56 25.75
N TYR A 594 2.08 32.71 25.12
CA TYR A 594 0.69 32.47 25.53
C TYR A 594 0.60 31.69 26.86
N ASN A 595 1.46 30.67 27.03
CA ASN A 595 1.53 29.94 28.30
C ASN A 595 2.06 30.81 29.44
N ARG A 596 3.07 31.68 29.22
CA ARG A 596 3.53 32.61 30.27
C ARG A 596 2.47 33.63 30.68
N GLY A 597 1.66 34.15 29.77
CA GLY A 597 0.59 35.10 30.08
C GLY A 597 -0.52 34.50 30.94
N ARG A 598 -0.95 33.27 30.65
CA ARG A 598 -2.00 32.57 31.42
C ARG A 598 -1.54 32.18 32.82
N TRP A 599 -0.31 31.68 32.97
CA TRP A 599 0.24 31.32 34.29
C TRP A 599 0.64 32.54 35.13
N ALA A 600 0.97 33.67 34.52
CA ALA A 600 1.20 34.93 35.23
C ALA A 600 -0.10 35.50 35.82
N LEU A 601 -1.19 35.52 35.04
CA LEU A 601 -2.52 35.95 35.52
C LEU A 601 -3.07 35.06 36.64
N VAL A 602 -2.87 33.74 36.55
CA VAL A 602 -3.31 32.79 37.60
C VAL A 602 -2.43 32.88 38.86
N ARG A 603 -1.13 33.17 38.73
CA ARG A 603 -0.23 33.36 39.89
C ARG A 603 -0.43 34.69 40.60
N GLU A 604 -0.83 35.75 39.88
CA GLU A 604 -1.11 37.05 40.50
C GLU A 604 -2.45 36.99 41.27
N ALA A 605 -3.47 36.34 40.70
CA ALA A 605 -4.79 36.16 41.33
C ALA A 605 -4.75 35.24 42.58
N THR A 606 -3.81 34.31 42.66
CA THR A 606 -3.64 33.42 43.83
C THR A 606 -2.77 34.02 44.94
N LYS A 607 -2.07 35.15 44.69
CA LYS A 607 -1.22 35.82 45.69
C LYS A 607 -1.92 36.96 46.43
N ASN A 608 -2.99 37.53 45.91
CA ASN A 608 -3.75 38.60 46.56
C ASN A 608 -5.26 38.32 46.54
N PRO A 609 -5.87 37.82 47.63
CA PRO A 609 -7.31 37.54 47.69
C PRO A 609 -8.19 38.79 47.81
N MET A 610 -7.66 39.99 47.54
CA MET A 610 -8.35 41.29 47.66
C MET A 610 -8.28 42.14 46.39
N VAL A 611 -8.13 41.53 45.21
CA VAL A 611 -8.29 42.29 43.95
C VAL A 611 -9.77 42.34 43.60
N THR A 612 -10.41 43.48 43.86
CA THR A 612 -11.80 43.72 43.43
C THR A 612 -11.87 43.85 41.91
N LEU A 613 -12.97 43.34 41.33
CA LEU A 613 -13.30 43.30 39.89
C LEU A 613 -13.05 44.59 39.09
N THR A 614 -12.97 45.74 39.77
CA THR A 614 -12.74 47.07 39.19
C THR A 614 -11.31 47.31 38.70
N GLU A 615 -10.29 46.63 39.23
CA GLU A 615 -8.88 46.89 38.85
C GLU A 615 -8.42 46.10 37.60
N LEU A 616 -9.17 45.06 37.22
CA LEU A 616 -8.89 44.23 36.03
C LEU A 616 -9.33 44.88 34.71
N GLN A 617 -10.13 45.96 34.74
CA GLN A 617 -10.57 46.66 33.53
C GLN A 617 -9.53 47.63 32.96
N THR A 618 -8.51 48.03 33.72
CA THR A 618 -7.46 48.97 33.26
C THR A 618 -6.32 48.32 32.47
N PHE A 619 -6.21 46.98 32.46
CA PHE A 619 -5.18 46.26 31.69
C PHE A 619 -5.65 45.79 30.30
N SER A 620 -6.89 46.09 29.94
CA SER A 620 -7.55 45.68 28.70
C SER A 620 -7.82 46.91 27.83
N GLY A 621 -6.80 47.35 27.10
CA GLY A 621 -6.96 48.31 26.00
C GLY A 621 -7.43 47.58 24.74
N ASN A 622 -8.62 47.95 24.27
CA ASN A 622 -9.33 47.53 23.05
C ASN A 622 -10.15 46.24 23.16
N GLY A 623 -11.35 46.42 23.72
CA GLY A 623 -12.35 45.38 23.84
C GLY A 623 -13.14 45.10 22.56
N ARG A 624 -13.63 43.86 22.49
CA ARG A 624 -15.01 43.49 22.17
C ARG A 624 -15.37 42.15 22.85
N THR A 625 -16.26 42.25 23.84
CA THR A 625 -17.23 41.24 24.33
C THR A 625 -16.76 39.84 24.76
N PHE A 626 -16.29 39.72 26.02
CA PHE A 626 -16.43 38.50 26.84
C PHE A 626 -17.55 38.74 27.87
N GLN A 627 -18.78 38.28 27.59
CA GLN A 627 -19.90 38.46 28.54
C GLN A 627 -20.83 37.24 28.64
N LYS A 628 -20.33 36.01 28.49
CA LYS A 628 -21.17 34.80 28.70
C LYS A 628 -20.66 33.71 29.64
N ASP A 629 -19.40 33.67 30.07
CA ASP A 629 -18.89 32.47 30.79
C ASP A 629 -18.62 32.64 32.30
N PHE A 630 -19.05 33.73 32.93
CA PHE A 630 -18.82 33.94 34.38
C PHE A 630 -19.91 33.39 35.31
N HIS A 631 -20.79 32.49 34.83
CA HIS A 631 -21.91 31.95 35.62
C HIS A 631 -21.74 30.56 36.21
N LEU A 632 -20.54 29.95 36.16
CA LEU A 632 -20.33 28.58 36.66
C LEU A 632 -19.37 28.43 37.84
N CYS A 633 -19.00 29.51 38.54
CA CYS A 633 -18.08 29.45 39.69
C CYS A 633 -18.70 29.85 41.04
N ASN A 634 -20.00 29.62 41.24
CA ASN A 634 -20.69 29.99 42.49
C ASN A 634 -21.46 28.82 43.12
N THR A 635 -20.85 27.65 43.27
CA THR A 635 -21.42 26.57 44.10
C THR A 635 -20.36 25.55 44.50
N LEU A 636 -19.43 25.90 45.41
CA LEU A 636 -18.71 24.91 46.21
C LEU A 636 -18.46 25.49 47.61
N SER A 637 -19.43 25.24 48.50
CA SER A 637 -19.31 25.43 49.95
C SER A 637 -18.38 24.37 50.51
N VAL A 638 -17.19 24.77 50.98
CA VAL A 638 -16.31 23.91 51.78
C VAL A 638 -16.51 24.26 53.26
N ARG A 639 -17.02 23.29 54.03
CA ARG A 639 -17.00 23.32 55.51
C ARG A 639 -15.58 23.10 56.02
N PRO A 640 -15.13 23.79 57.07
CA PRO A 640 -13.79 23.61 57.62
C PRO A 640 -13.75 22.42 58.60
N LEU A 641 -12.71 21.59 58.48
CA LEU A 641 -12.20 20.76 59.58
C LEU A 641 -10.80 21.29 59.90
N TRP A 642 -10.75 22.03 61.02
CA TRP A 642 -9.64 22.47 61.87
C TRP A 642 -8.37 23.03 61.21
#